data_AF-A0A2E1W364-F1
#
_entry.id   AF-A0A2E1W364-F1
#
_cell.length_a   1.000
_cell.length_b   1.000
_cell.length_c   1.000
_cell.angle_alpha   90.00
_cell.angle_beta   90.00
_cell.angle_gamma   90.00
#
_symmetry.space_group_name_H-M   'P 1'
#
loop_
_entity.id
_entity.type
_entity.pdbx_description
1 polymer ?
#
loop_
_entity_poly.entity_id
_entity_poly.type
_entity_poly.pdbx_seq_one_letter_code
_entity_poly.pdbx_strand_id
1 'polypeptide(L)'
;MPRARGVLVWPLSATLALLASLHTGVASSGTGIPGGFPQDKGTEDAKTPPLYDTIRDAELVHAGQILDGSLRLDRFELKLTDGHLYLAPQINGVVTTVVFLGNGLIRGYPPDAVEHHQLKKLSDRHHVEETFDRLLIWSAGDVSNQIRALATPADERDPDRANRLLESRREARLHQQLDNPDSRVLNDLLRRQAETLHSERTYLAVELDTKGHGWLTVEVEPNQHEEVRLYRYDRSRQVTDTWMNVHQLFDFALDDQDAVLDGFPVDPDSLDEDDATGTALGLPLRPIVTRTDGRPAQATVSRTQVDLALENDGDAAGTAALLVEPLEPTRGLRLRISPTLEVTDVRWRPDHTSGSLDSALLLEPDALDGKDHTPDAPPSLSGDPLHFVQERYGRLMDDDLFEPWVTVAFPHTVGRGDQFILELAYEGALIERQRQTLDFLLKDTIFWYPKHPDTLSSRLDLTFRMPERYQIASAGTLTDEQVVDETRIMRWVTDGPVRSMAFHYGEFEVTTTALPDGPTISVYGNENHLGFRPGAREKTISDLTDSIRLYSEYFGPFPYDSLLVTETATQSGQAFPGLVLLSYQAFGELFTGEAELFRAHEVAHQWWGAGINWTSYRDQWMTEGFAHYAAALYALHALDNPDQFDDMINAWRLDVLGEGQVGQGLGLRHYGFRPEVLRRSDAHKSGALVVGYRLNSRDTPFDYRLLVYEKGAYVLHMLRSMLLDPDTGDDQRFKAMMRRYATEHVGNVMSTRSFEATVTETFGEPMDWFFDQWVYGVEVPTYRPNFETSAVVDAPSPFLLHGTVRQENVSDGFRMPVPVRVTFDDGSAVTHQVWIDAEEVTVEIPLPAQPTRVEFNHGRAVLAKVR
;
A
#
# COMPACT_ATOMS: atom_id res chain seq x y z
N MET A 1 5.64 45.69 7.71
CA MET A 1 5.86 45.00 6.41
C MET A 1 7.34 45.08 6.09
N PRO A 2 8.05 43.94 5.99
CA PRO A 2 8.06 43.16 4.76
C PRO A 2 7.73 41.67 4.95
N ARG A 3 7.54 41.02 3.79
CA ARG A 3 7.01 39.68 3.48
C ARG A 3 7.68 38.51 4.24
N ALA A 4 6.86 37.73 4.96
CA ALA A 4 7.22 36.38 5.39
C ALA A 4 7.14 35.42 4.20
N ARG A 5 8.22 34.66 3.96
CA ARG A 5 8.27 33.57 2.99
C ARG A 5 7.47 32.39 3.55
N GLY A 6 6.58 31.83 2.73
CA GLY A 6 5.75 30.69 3.07
C GLY A 6 6.60 29.45 3.38
N VAL A 7 6.26 28.80 4.49
CA VAL A 7 6.73 27.46 4.84
C VAL A 7 5.95 26.49 3.94
N LEU A 8 6.68 25.72 3.13
CA LEU A 8 6.13 24.64 2.32
C LEU A 8 5.82 23.47 3.28
N VAL A 9 4.55 23.28 3.62
CA VAL A 9 4.08 22.11 4.37
C VAL A 9 3.90 20.97 3.37
N TRP A 10 4.66 19.88 3.55
CA TRP A 10 4.51 18.63 2.79
C TRP A 10 3.20 17.95 3.21
N PRO A 11 2.31 17.53 2.28
CA PRO A 11 1.11 16.79 2.66
C PRO A 11 1.47 15.33 2.96
N LEU A 12 1.22 14.89 4.19
CA LEU A 12 1.25 13.49 4.63
C LEU A 12 0.01 12.77 4.08
N SER A 13 0.14 12.19 2.88
CA SER A 13 -0.87 11.33 2.23
C SER A 13 -0.50 9.84 2.31
N ALA A 14 0.39 9.46 3.24
CA ALA A 14 1.16 8.23 3.14
C ALA A 14 0.61 7.03 3.91
N THR A 15 -0.45 7.16 4.72
CA THR A 15 -0.77 6.13 5.73
C THR A 15 -1.62 4.94 5.26
N LEU A 16 -2.14 4.96 4.03
CA LEU A 16 -2.65 3.75 3.33
C LEU A 16 -1.80 3.35 2.12
N ALA A 17 -0.93 4.23 1.63
CA ALA A 17 0.16 3.89 0.70
C ALA A 17 1.39 3.26 1.40
N LEU A 18 1.33 3.12 2.73
CA LEU A 18 2.41 2.62 3.61
C LEU A 18 2.67 1.11 3.50
N LEU A 19 1.97 0.40 2.60
CA LEU A 19 2.24 -0.99 2.26
C LEU A 19 3.24 -1.18 1.10
N ALA A 20 3.72 -0.13 0.43
CA ALA A 20 4.72 -0.33 -0.62
C ALA A 20 5.71 0.79 -0.91
N SER A 21 5.66 1.94 -0.24
CA SER A 21 6.72 2.96 -0.39
C SER A 21 6.60 4.05 0.67
N LEU A 22 7.74 4.69 0.96
CA LEU A 22 8.01 5.83 1.84
C LEU A 22 8.64 5.41 3.19
N HIS A 23 9.84 5.83 3.60
CA HIS A 23 10.70 6.94 3.16
C HIS A 23 9.99 8.27 3.00
N THR A 24 9.81 9.00 4.09
CA THR A 24 9.70 10.47 4.05
C THR A 24 10.21 11.05 5.37
N GLY A 25 11.24 11.90 5.31
CA GLY A 25 11.66 12.76 6.42
C GLY A 25 11.20 14.19 6.16
N VAL A 26 10.62 14.83 7.18
CA VAL A 26 10.10 16.20 7.15
C VAL A 26 11.23 17.19 7.45
N ALA A 27 11.32 18.26 6.67
CA ALA A 27 12.31 19.32 6.85
C ALA A 27 11.95 20.26 8.01
N SER A 28 12.92 20.58 8.89
CA SER A 28 12.86 21.82 9.67
C SER A 28 14.24 22.46 9.89
N SER A 29 14.24 23.80 9.91
CA SER A 29 15.38 24.70 9.81
C SER A 29 16.21 24.81 11.11
N GLY A 30 17.53 24.78 10.98
CA GLY A 30 18.47 24.79 12.10
C GLY A 30 18.84 26.15 12.69
N THR A 31 19.51 26.05 13.84
CA THR A 31 20.55 26.97 14.35
C THR A 31 21.46 26.19 15.30
N GLY A 32 22.77 26.19 15.05
CA GLY A 32 23.74 25.31 15.71
C GLY A 32 24.35 25.82 17.03
N ILE A 33 25.25 25.00 17.61
CA ILE A 33 26.53 25.31 18.31
C ILE A 33 27.05 24.02 19.03
N PRO A 34 28.38 23.85 19.21
CA PRO A 34 29.05 22.54 19.26
C PRO A 34 29.49 22.08 20.67
N GLY A 35 29.72 20.77 20.83
CA GLY A 35 30.46 20.21 21.96
C GLY A 35 30.57 18.69 21.89
N GLY A 36 31.78 18.19 21.60
CA GLY A 36 32.05 16.76 21.48
C GLY A 36 32.13 16.03 22.82
N PHE A 37 31.84 14.73 22.78
CA PHE A 37 32.26 13.77 23.79
C PHE A 37 33.00 12.59 23.15
N PRO A 38 33.97 12.00 23.86
CA PRO A 38 34.96 11.09 23.30
C PRO A 38 34.39 9.68 23.12
N GLN A 39 34.75 9.05 21.99
CA GLN A 39 34.67 7.61 21.80
C GLN A 39 35.53 6.91 22.86
N ASP A 40 34.92 6.08 23.69
CA ASP A 40 35.64 5.04 24.42
C ASP A 40 35.42 3.71 23.71
N LYS A 41 36.51 3.17 23.15
CA LYS A 41 36.55 1.90 22.43
C LYS A 41 36.73 0.77 23.44
N GLY A 42 35.62 0.22 23.92
CA GLY A 42 35.57 -1.10 24.54
C GLY A 42 35.18 -2.15 23.51
N THR A 43 35.87 -3.28 23.50
CA THR A 43 35.69 -4.41 22.58
C THR A 43 34.28 -5.00 22.67
N GLU A 44 33.40 -4.71 21.70
CA GLU A 44 32.12 -5.39 21.48
C GLU A 44 32.36 -6.75 20.81
N ASP A 45 31.84 -7.83 21.40
CA ASP A 45 31.65 -9.11 20.71
C ASP A 45 30.83 -8.85 19.42
N ALA A 46 31.34 -9.27 18.26
CA ALA A 46 30.78 -8.89 16.96
C ALA A 46 29.28 -9.26 16.86
N LYS A 47 28.40 -8.26 16.88
CA LYS A 47 26.95 -8.41 16.72
C LYS A 47 26.57 -8.96 15.33
N THR A 48 27.39 -8.72 14.32
CA THR A 48 27.15 -9.11 12.93
C THR A 48 27.48 -10.59 12.65
N PRO A 49 26.73 -11.28 11.77
CA PRO A 49 27.07 -12.63 11.35
C PRO A 49 28.41 -12.64 10.57
N PRO A 50 29.35 -13.56 10.84
CA PRO A 50 30.63 -13.62 10.11
C PRO A 50 30.49 -13.75 8.59
N LEU A 51 29.41 -14.38 8.13
CA LEU A 51 29.08 -14.50 6.70
C LEU A 51 28.73 -13.14 6.08
N TYR A 52 28.09 -12.24 6.83
CA TYR A 52 27.78 -10.89 6.39
C TYR A 52 29.05 -10.06 6.20
N ASP A 53 29.97 -10.08 7.17
CA ASP A 53 31.25 -9.38 7.06
C ASP A 53 32.05 -9.85 5.85
N THR A 54 32.00 -11.15 5.54
CA THR A 54 32.63 -11.71 4.34
C THR A 54 32.03 -11.14 3.04
N ILE A 55 30.71 -10.88 2.99
CA ILE A 55 30.05 -10.27 1.82
C ILE A 55 30.40 -8.77 1.74
N ARG A 56 30.29 -8.07 2.87
CA ARG A 56 30.51 -6.62 2.97
C ARG A 56 31.94 -6.24 2.59
N ASP A 57 32.92 -6.96 3.14
CA ASP A 57 34.36 -6.69 2.95
C ASP A 57 34.95 -7.34 1.68
N ALA A 58 34.13 -8.00 0.85
CA ALA A 58 34.60 -8.62 -0.38
C ALA A 58 35.12 -7.59 -1.40
N GLU A 59 36.40 -7.66 -1.73
CA GLU A 59 37.00 -6.88 -2.82
C GLU A 59 36.86 -7.61 -4.16
N LEU A 60 36.40 -6.89 -5.19
CA LEU A 60 36.25 -7.42 -6.54
C LEU A 60 37.62 -7.67 -7.19
N VAL A 61 37.71 -8.75 -7.95
CA VAL A 61 38.89 -9.09 -8.77
C VAL A 61 38.52 -9.13 -10.24
N HIS A 62 39.47 -8.76 -11.11
CA HIS A 62 39.26 -8.81 -12.56
C HIS A 62 39.14 -10.26 -13.04
N ALA A 63 38.06 -10.57 -13.75
CA ALA A 63 37.70 -11.93 -14.17
C ALA A 63 37.81 -12.17 -15.68
N GLY A 64 38.03 -11.12 -16.49
CA GLY A 64 38.20 -11.22 -17.93
C GLY A 64 37.54 -10.08 -18.72
N GLN A 65 37.36 -10.30 -20.02
CA GLN A 65 36.67 -9.39 -20.93
C GLN A 65 35.52 -10.12 -21.63
N ILE A 66 34.40 -9.42 -21.80
CA ILE A 66 33.26 -9.86 -22.61
C ILE A 66 33.23 -8.98 -23.86
N LEU A 67 33.33 -9.61 -25.03
CA LEU A 67 33.34 -8.93 -26.34
C LEU A 67 32.02 -9.08 -27.11
N ASP A 68 31.24 -10.11 -26.77
CA ASP A 68 29.89 -10.34 -27.27
C ASP A 68 29.28 -11.45 -26.41
N GLY A 69 28.40 -11.07 -25.49
CA GLY A 69 27.75 -11.98 -24.57
C GLY A 69 26.28 -11.62 -24.43
N SER A 70 25.43 -12.62 -24.29
CA SER A 70 24.01 -12.41 -24.04
C SER A 70 23.53 -13.41 -23.00
N LEU A 71 22.67 -12.96 -22.10
CA LEU A 71 21.93 -13.81 -21.17
C LEU A 71 20.52 -13.27 -20.97
N ARG A 72 19.66 -14.10 -20.42
CA ARG A 72 18.29 -13.75 -20.10
C ARG A 72 18.11 -13.69 -18.58
N LEU A 73 17.50 -12.62 -18.10
CA LEU A 73 17.13 -12.39 -16.71
C LEU A 73 15.61 -12.34 -16.64
N ASP A 74 14.96 -13.43 -16.24
CA ASP A 74 13.50 -13.57 -16.36
C ASP A 74 13.05 -13.31 -17.82
N ARG A 75 12.33 -12.21 -18.07
CA ARG A 75 11.93 -11.75 -19.42
C ARG A 75 12.88 -10.78 -20.10
N PHE A 76 13.94 -10.33 -19.40
CA PHE A 76 14.84 -9.32 -19.91
C PHE A 76 16.03 -9.94 -20.63
N GLU A 77 16.26 -9.57 -21.89
CA GLU A 77 17.47 -9.88 -22.62
C GLU A 77 18.56 -8.87 -22.26
N LEU A 78 19.69 -9.36 -21.76
CA LEU A 78 20.85 -8.56 -21.40
C LEU A 78 22.00 -8.87 -22.36
N LYS A 79 22.39 -7.88 -23.18
CA LYS A 79 23.55 -7.96 -24.08
C LYS A 79 24.73 -7.18 -23.52
N LEU A 80 25.88 -7.83 -23.50
CA LEU A 80 27.17 -7.29 -23.06
C LEU A 80 28.10 -7.25 -24.27
N THR A 81 28.30 -6.06 -24.84
CA THR A 81 28.89 -5.89 -26.18
C THR A 81 30.38 -5.57 -26.19
N ASP A 82 30.91 -4.93 -25.15
CA ASP A 82 32.35 -4.77 -24.95
C ASP A 82 32.59 -4.23 -23.54
N GLY A 83 33.31 -4.99 -22.71
CA GLY A 83 33.67 -4.54 -21.37
C GLY A 83 34.42 -5.55 -20.53
N HIS A 84 34.88 -5.07 -19.37
CA HIS A 84 35.63 -5.89 -18.42
C HIS A 84 34.72 -6.34 -17.27
N LEU A 85 34.87 -7.61 -16.88
CA LEU A 85 34.11 -8.25 -15.81
C LEU A 85 34.95 -8.31 -14.53
N TYR A 86 34.31 -8.02 -13.40
CA TYR A 86 34.90 -8.06 -12.07
C TYR A 86 33.96 -8.82 -11.13
N LEU A 87 34.49 -9.70 -10.30
CA LEU A 87 33.72 -10.61 -9.46
C LEU A 87 34.19 -10.56 -8.02
N ALA A 88 33.26 -10.65 -7.08
CA ALA A 88 33.60 -10.93 -5.69
C ALA A 88 34.15 -12.37 -5.57
N PRO A 89 35.02 -12.64 -4.58
CA PRO A 89 35.42 -13.99 -4.22
C PRO A 89 34.22 -14.88 -3.96
N GLN A 90 34.35 -16.18 -4.24
CA GLN A 90 33.26 -17.11 -4.00
C GLN A 90 33.05 -17.33 -2.49
N ILE A 91 31.80 -17.18 -2.04
CA ILE A 91 31.36 -17.44 -0.67
C ILE A 91 30.46 -18.68 -0.71
N ASN A 92 30.88 -19.77 -0.06
CA ASN A 92 30.22 -21.08 -0.13
C ASN A 92 29.95 -21.55 -1.58
N GLY A 93 30.89 -21.27 -2.49
CA GLY A 93 30.81 -21.65 -3.91
C GLY A 93 29.95 -20.72 -4.78
N VAL A 94 29.45 -19.62 -4.24
CA VAL A 94 28.57 -18.65 -4.94
C VAL A 94 29.31 -17.33 -5.13
N VAL A 95 29.21 -16.74 -6.33
CA VAL A 95 29.65 -15.36 -6.57
C VAL A 95 28.49 -14.42 -6.24
N THR A 96 28.62 -13.68 -5.15
CA THR A 96 27.53 -12.84 -4.62
C THR A 96 27.35 -11.53 -5.37
N THR A 97 28.46 -11.01 -5.91
CA THR A 97 28.52 -9.67 -6.51
C THR A 97 29.29 -9.69 -7.82
N VAL A 98 28.73 -9.05 -8.84
CA VAL A 98 29.31 -8.92 -10.18
C VAL A 98 29.30 -7.46 -10.62
N VAL A 99 30.42 -6.95 -11.11
CA VAL A 99 30.49 -5.64 -11.78
C VAL A 99 30.97 -5.82 -13.20
N PHE A 100 30.26 -5.22 -14.14
CA PHE A 100 30.69 -5.08 -15.54
C PHE A 100 30.86 -3.61 -15.88
N LEU A 101 32.05 -3.27 -16.40
CA LEU A 101 32.38 -1.93 -16.87
C LEU A 101 32.54 -1.98 -18.39
N GLY A 102 31.54 -1.49 -19.12
CA GLY A 102 31.50 -1.57 -20.57
C GLY A 102 30.11 -1.36 -21.16
N ASN A 103 30.01 -1.44 -22.48
CA ASN A 103 28.76 -1.17 -23.18
C ASN A 103 27.85 -2.39 -23.18
N GLY A 104 26.58 -2.17 -22.87
CA GLY A 104 25.54 -3.19 -23.01
C GLY A 104 24.18 -2.60 -23.35
N LEU A 105 23.22 -3.50 -23.53
CA LEU A 105 21.83 -3.22 -23.84
C LEU A 105 20.95 -4.14 -22.99
N ILE A 106 19.90 -3.59 -22.39
CA ILE A 106 18.80 -4.38 -21.84
C ILE A 106 17.57 -4.21 -22.72
N ARG A 107 16.87 -5.31 -22.99
CA ARG A 107 15.57 -5.31 -23.68
C ARG A 107 14.55 -6.14 -22.91
N GLY A 108 13.29 -5.71 -22.87
CA GLY A 108 12.20 -6.50 -22.28
C GLY A 108 10.83 -5.93 -22.61
N TYR A 109 9.81 -6.78 -22.63
CA TYR A 109 8.45 -6.42 -23.04
C TYR A 109 7.45 -6.49 -21.87
N PRO A 110 6.46 -5.59 -21.83
CA PRO A 110 5.36 -5.71 -20.87
C PRO A 110 4.46 -6.90 -21.22
N PRO A 111 3.97 -7.66 -20.22
CA PRO A 111 3.16 -8.85 -20.47
C PRO A 111 1.69 -8.57 -20.81
N ASP A 112 1.18 -7.39 -20.43
CA ASP A 112 -0.23 -7.03 -20.53
C ASP A 112 -0.39 -5.51 -20.73
N ALA A 113 -1.61 -5.10 -21.07
CA ALA A 113 -1.92 -3.70 -21.36
C ALA A 113 -1.77 -2.77 -20.14
N VAL A 114 -1.92 -3.28 -18.91
CA VAL A 114 -1.78 -2.49 -17.69
C VAL A 114 -0.31 -2.13 -17.45
N GLU A 115 0.59 -3.10 -17.55
CA GLU A 115 2.03 -2.86 -17.43
C GLU A 115 2.59 -2.08 -18.63
N HIS A 116 2.03 -2.29 -19.84
CA HIS A 116 2.37 -1.49 -21.01
C HIS A 116 2.03 0.00 -20.81
N HIS A 117 0.83 0.30 -20.33
CA HIS A 117 0.41 1.67 -20.04
C HIS A 117 1.36 2.34 -19.03
N GLN A 118 1.67 1.65 -17.94
CA GLN A 118 2.56 2.15 -16.89
C GLN A 118 3.99 2.39 -17.42
N LEU A 119 4.53 1.45 -18.20
CA LEU A 119 5.83 1.58 -18.84
C LEU A 119 5.87 2.77 -19.82
N LYS A 120 4.87 2.87 -20.71
CA LYS A 120 4.77 3.96 -21.70
C LYS A 120 4.72 5.31 -21.00
N LYS A 121 3.93 5.44 -19.93
CA LYS A 121 3.84 6.67 -19.13
C LYS A 121 5.17 7.11 -18.50
N LEU A 122 5.97 6.16 -17.99
CA LEU A 122 7.15 6.48 -17.20
C LEU A 122 8.46 6.53 -18.01
N SER A 123 8.45 6.00 -19.23
CA SER A 123 9.64 5.90 -20.09
C SER A 123 9.46 6.51 -21.48
N ASP A 124 8.23 6.88 -21.88
CA ASP A 124 7.85 7.25 -23.24
C ASP A 124 8.16 6.16 -24.28
N ARG A 125 8.21 4.88 -23.86
CA ARG A 125 8.50 3.72 -24.72
C ARG A 125 7.44 2.63 -24.59
N HIS A 126 7.20 1.91 -25.69
CA HIS A 126 6.32 0.73 -25.66
C HIS A 126 6.95 -0.46 -24.95
N HIS A 127 8.27 -0.62 -25.05
CA HIS A 127 9.02 -1.69 -24.41
C HIS A 127 10.34 -1.13 -23.86
N VAL A 128 10.98 -1.89 -22.98
CA VAL A 128 12.28 -1.50 -22.43
C VAL A 128 13.33 -1.77 -23.49
N GLU A 129 14.07 -0.73 -23.88
CA GLU A 129 15.28 -0.86 -24.68
C GLU A 129 16.27 0.23 -24.26
N GLU A 130 17.21 -0.13 -23.39
CA GLU A 130 18.13 0.83 -22.77
C GLU A 130 19.59 0.40 -22.91
N THR A 131 20.42 1.30 -23.43
CA THR A 131 21.87 1.10 -23.43
C THR A 131 22.47 1.56 -22.10
N PHE A 132 23.45 0.82 -21.59
CA PHE A 132 24.16 1.13 -20.34
C PHE A 132 25.67 1.02 -20.51
N ASP A 133 26.43 1.65 -19.60
CA ASP A 133 27.90 1.60 -19.58
C ASP A 133 28.49 0.93 -18.32
N ARG A 134 27.63 0.64 -17.34
CA ARG A 134 27.95 0.01 -16.06
C ARG A 134 26.80 -0.88 -15.63
N LEU A 135 27.15 -2.06 -15.15
CA LEU A 135 26.22 -3.02 -14.57
C LEU A 135 26.78 -3.52 -13.24
N LEU A 136 25.89 -3.64 -12.26
CA LEU A 136 26.17 -4.22 -10.95
C LEU A 136 25.08 -5.24 -10.62
N ILE A 137 25.47 -6.41 -10.10
CA ILE A 137 24.55 -7.47 -9.72
C ILE A 137 24.83 -7.92 -8.29
N TRP A 138 23.77 -8.06 -7.50
CA TRP A 138 23.74 -8.85 -6.28
C TRP A 138 22.86 -10.08 -6.48
N SER A 139 23.40 -11.27 -6.19
CA SER A 139 22.62 -12.51 -6.28
C SER A 139 23.26 -13.64 -5.49
N ALA A 140 22.44 -14.55 -4.96
CA ALA A 140 22.90 -15.85 -4.48
C ALA A 140 22.59 -17.00 -5.46
N GLY A 141 22.06 -16.67 -6.63
CA GLY A 141 21.65 -17.61 -7.68
C GLY A 141 22.72 -17.85 -8.74
N ASP A 142 22.30 -18.50 -9.84
CA ASP A 142 23.23 -18.94 -10.90
C ASP A 142 23.61 -17.84 -11.91
N VAL A 143 22.89 -16.72 -11.94
CA VAL A 143 23.11 -15.59 -12.86
C VAL A 143 24.58 -15.12 -12.83
N SER A 144 25.19 -15.04 -11.65
CA SER A 144 26.59 -14.64 -11.51
C SER A 144 27.56 -15.63 -12.19
N ASN A 145 27.26 -16.93 -12.17
CA ASN A 145 28.06 -17.95 -12.87
C ASN A 145 27.84 -17.89 -14.39
N GLN A 146 26.61 -17.65 -14.82
CA GLN A 146 26.26 -17.52 -16.23
C GLN A 146 27.00 -16.35 -16.87
N ILE A 147 27.04 -15.19 -16.21
CA ILE A 147 27.80 -14.02 -16.69
C ILE A 147 29.30 -14.31 -16.70
N ARG A 148 29.82 -14.96 -15.65
CA ARG A 148 31.24 -15.38 -15.61
C ARG A 148 31.61 -16.26 -16.79
N ALA A 149 30.72 -17.15 -17.22
CA ALA A 149 30.96 -18.06 -18.35
C ALA A 149 31.06 -17.34 -19.71
N LEU A 150 30.56 -16.10 -19.81
CA LEU A 150 30.69 -15.26 -21.01
C LEU A 150 32.06 -14.58 -21.12
N ALA A 151 32.82 -14.49 -20.02
CA ALA A 151 34.11 -13.81 -20.00
C ALA A 151 35.22 -14.65 -20.63
N THR A 152 36.05 -13.99 -21.43
CA THR A 152 37.28 -14.55 -22.01
C THR A 152 38.51 -14.02 -21.26
N PRO A 153 39.61 -14.79 -21.22
CA PRO A 153 40.87 -14.33 -20.64
C PRO A 153 41.34 -13.02 -21.31
N ALA A 154 41.72 -12.04 -20.50
CA ALA A 154 42.24 -10.76 -20.94
C ALA A 154 43.38 -10.32 -20.01
N ASP A 155 44.16 -9.32 -20.43
CA ASP A 155 45.17 -8.71 -19.57
C ASP A 155 44.51 -8.15 -18.31
N GLU A 156 45.16 -8.40 -17.17
CA GLU A 156 44.67 -7.99 -15.86
C GLU A 156 44.43 -6.47 -15.82
N ARG A 157 43.24 -6.08 -15.32
CA ARG A 157 42.86 -4.68 -15.13
C ARG A 157 42.73 -4.37 -13.65
N ASP A 158 43.14 -3.17 -13.28
CA ASP A 158 42.96 -2.62 -11.93
C ASP A 158 41.47 -2.63 -11.52
N PRO A 159 41.11 -3.29 -10.40
CA PRO A 159 39.72 -3.38 -9.92
C PRO A 159 39.24 -2.13 -9.17
N ASP A 160 40.11 -1.16 -8.89
CA ASP A 160 39.81 0.07 -8.15
C ASP A 160 38.53 0.78 -8.59
N ARG A 161 38.33 0.89 -9.91
CA ARG A 161 37.14 1.55 -10.47
C ARG A 161 35.86 0.74 -10.18
N ALA A 162 35.94 -0.58 -10.24
CA ALA A 162 34.83 -1.47 -9.95
C ALA A 162 34.50 -1.47 -8.45
N ASN A 163 35.52 -1.52 -7.57
CA ASN A 163 35.34 -1.46 -6.12
C ASN A 163 34.74 -0.12 -5.67
N ARG A 164 35.24 1.02 -6.19
CA ARG A 164 34.63 2.34 -5.93
C ARG A 164 33.18 2.43 -6.41
N LEU A 165 32.85 1.80 -7.54
CA LEU A 165 31.48 1.74 -8.03
C LEU A 165 30.60 0.95 -7.05
N LEU A 166 30.98 -0.28 -6.70
CA LEU A 166 30.28 -1.12 -5.74
C LEU A 166 30.00 -0.37 -4.43
N GLU A 167 31.03 0.24 -3.84
CA GLU A 167 30.89 0.98 -2.59
C GLU A 167 29.93 2.18 -2.72
N SER A 168 30.08 2.98 -3.78
CA SER A 168 29.17 4.10 -4.02
C SER A 168 27.71 3.68 -4.22
N ARG A 169 27.48 2.46 -4.74
CA ARG A 169 26.14 1.91 -4.94
C ARG A 169 25.56 1.33 -3.66
N ARG A 170 26.37 0.68 -2.83
CA ARG A 170 26.02 0.29 -1.46
C ARG A 170 25.56 1.50 -0.67
N GLU A 171 26.39 2.54 -0.57
CA GLU A 171 26.04 3.78 0.14
C GLU A 171 24.77 4.44 -0.43
N ALA A 172 24.60 4.44 -1.75
CA ALA A 172 23.42 5.02 -2.39
C ALA A 172 22.14 4.25 -2.06
N ARG A 173 22.12 2.92 -2.15
CA ARG A 173 20.95 2.11 -1.79
C ARG A 173 20.68 2.22 -0.29
N LEU A 174 21.71 2.13 0.52
CA LEU A 174 21.63 2.20 1.97
C LEU A 174 21.04 3.56 2.38
N HIS A 175 21.74 4.67 2.15
CA HIS A 175 21.34 5.98 2.70
C HIS A 175 20.09 6.61 2.04
N GLN A 176 19.80 6.28 0.77
CA GLN A 176 18.72 6.93 0.01
C GLN A 176 17.47 6.05 -0.10
N GLN A 177 17.65 4.72 -0.18
CA GLN A 177 16.57 3.76 -0.42
C GLN A 177 16.33 2.83 0.79
N LEU A 178 17.02 3.05 1.92
CA LEU A 178 16.96 2.25 3.15
C LEU A 178 16.91 0.75 2.81
N ASP A 179 17.78 0.36 1.89
CA ASP A 179 17.84 -0.98 1.34
C ASP A 179 19.28 -1.49 1.33
N ASN A 180 19.45 -2.73 1.80
CA ASN A 180 20.75 -3.37 1.96
C ASN A 180 20.76 -4.69 1.18
N PRO A 181 21.26 -4.67 -0.08
CA PRO A 181 21.29 -5.88 -0.91
C PRO A 181 22.22 -6.96 -0.35
N ASP A 182 23.25 -6.60 0.42
CA ASP A 182 24.18 -7.57 1.01
C ASP A 182 23.50 -8.35 2.16
N SER A 183 22.72 -7.66 3.00
CA SER A 183 21.83 -8.27 4.02
C SER A 183 20.79 -9.19 3.37
N ARG A 184 20.25 -8.81 2.20
CA ARG A 184 19.33 -9.66 1.45
C ARG A 184 19.99 -10.90 0.84
N VAL A 185 21.20 -10.78 0.29
CA VAL A 185 21.98 -11.91 -0.24
C VAL A 185 22.38 -12.87 0.88
N LEU A 186 22.74 -12.35 2.05
CA LEU A 186 23.02 -13.15 3.25
C LEU A 186 21.87 -14.11 3.55
N ASN A 187 20.62 -13.64 3.50
CA ASN A 187 19.44 -14.48 3.76
C ASN A 187 19.35 -15.68 2.81
N ASP A 188 19.62 -15.49 1.51
CA ASP A 188 19.63 -16.61 0.57
C ASP A 188 20.80 -17.56 0.81
N LEU A 189 21.97 -17.06 1.23
CA LEU A 189 23.09 -17.93 1.61
C LEU A 189 22.79 -18.75 2.87
N LEU A 190 22.07 -18.19 3.84
CA LEU A 190 21.58 -18.93 5.02
C LEU A 190 20.57 -20.00 4.61
N ARG A 191 19.63 -19.70 3.71
CA ARG A 191 18.69 -20.69 3.13
C ARG A 191 19.42 -21.77 2.34
N ARG A 192 20.49 -21.42 1.63
CA ARG A 192 21.35 -22.39 0.93
C ARG A 192 22.05 -23.33 1.92
N GLN A 193 22.52 -22.82 3.06
CA GLN A 193 23.08 -23.66 4.14
C GLN A 193 22.01 -24.54 4.81
N ALA A 194 20.73 -24.17 4.73
CA ALA A 194 19.59 -24.96 5.18
C ALA A 194 19.06 -25.94 4.11
N GLU A 195 19.65 -25.94 2.90
CA GLU A 195 19.22 -26.75 1.75
C GLU A 195 17.77 -26.45 1.28
N THR A 196 17.27 -25.23 1.50
CA THR A 196 15.91 -24.80 1.12
C THR A 196 15.86 -23.78 0.01
N LEU A 197 17.01 -23.20 -0.39
CA LEU A 197 17.04 -22.28 -1.52
C LEU A 197 16.82 -23.03 -2.84
N HIS A 198 15.70 -22.75 -3.51
CA HIS A 198 15.41 -23.24 -4.86
C HIS A 198 16.21 -22.45 -5.91
N SER A 199 16.84 -23.14 -6.86
CA SER A 199 17.69 -22.52 -7.88
C SER A 199 16.96 -21.55 -8.81
N GLU A 200 15.65 -21.71 -8.98
CA GLU A 200 14.80 -20.86 -9.80
C GLU A 200 14.21 -19.67 -9.03
N ARG A 201 14.21 -19.71 -7.69
CA ARG A 201 13.61 -18.68 -6.82
C ARG A 201 14.67 -18.08 -5.89
N THR A 202 15.62 -17.36 -6.49
CA THR A 202 16.70 -16.65 -5.78
C THR A 202 16.58 -15.15 -5.92
N TYR A 203 17.03 -14.41 -4.91
CA TYR A 203 17.17 -12.96 -4.99
C TYR A 203 18.13 -12.56 -6.11
N LEU A 204 17.73 -11.54 -6.85
CA LEU A 204 18.53 -10.89 -7.88
C LEU A 204 18.24 -9.40 -7.85
N ALA A 205 19.28 -8.57 -7.73
CA ALA A 205 19.18 -7.15 -8.03
C ALA A 205 20.23 -6.79 -9.07
N VAL A 206 19.78 -6.30 -10.23
CA VAL A 206 20.63 -5.84 -11.33
C VAL A 206 20.44 -4.35 -11.49
N GLU A 207 21.49 -3.58 -11.22
CA GLU A 207 21.53 -2.14 -11.42
C GLU A 207 22.31 -1.79 -12.70
N LEU A 208 21.69 -0.96 -13.53
CA LEU A 208 22.17 -0.57 -14.85
C LEU A 208 22.28 0.95 -14.91
N ASP A 209 23.47 1.50 -15.16
CA ASP A 209 23.60 2.95 -15.42
C ASP A 209 23.30 3.23 -16.89
N THR A 210 22.02 3.50 -17.17
CA THR A 210 21.49 3.69 -18.52
C THR A 210 21.77 5.11 -19.04
N LYS A 211 21.95 5.23 -20.35
CA LYS A 211 22.21 6.53 -20.99
C LYS A 211 20.99 7.45 -21.00
N GLY A 212 19.78 6.90 -21.08
CA GLY A 212 18.53 7.67 -21.13
C GLY A 212 17.99 8.06 -19.76
N HIS A 213 18.08 7.15 -18.79
CA HIS A 213 17.27 7.23 -17.56
C HIS A 213 18.10 7.15 -16.26
N GLY A 214 19.44 7.06 -16.37
CA GLY A 214 20.32 6.87 -15.21
C GLY A 214 20.20 5.46 -14.64
N TRP A 215 20.32 5.32 -13.32
CA TRP A 215 20.25 4.01 -12.66
C TRP A 215 18.85 3.41 -12.74
N LEU A 216 18.73 2.32 -13.51
CA LEU A 216 17.57 1.47 -13.64
C LEU A 216 17.84 0.14 -12.93
N THR A 217 16.86 -0.37 -12.19
CA THR A 217 17.00 -1.61 -11.42
C THR A 217 15.99 -2.65 -11.88
N VAL A 218 16.49 -3.84 -12.23
CA VAL A 218 15.69 -5.06 -12.33
C VAL A 218 15.89 -5.84 -11.05
N GLU A 219 14.82 -6.09 -10.31
CA GLU A 219 14.85 -6.85 -9.07
C GLU A 219 13.94 -8.06 -9.17
N VAL A 220 14.43 -9.20 -8.71
CA VAL A 220 13.65 -10.40 -8.43
C VAL A 220 13.68 -10.63 -6.94
N GLU A 221 12.54 -10.41 -6.27
CA GLU A 221 12.33 -10.72 -4.87
C GLU A 221 11.35 -11.89 -4.75
N PRO A 222 11.84 -13.13 -4.54
CA PRO A 222 11.02 -14.33 -4.49
C PRO A 222 9.91 -14.32 -3.42
N ASN A 223 10.02 -13.44 -2.43
CA ASN A 223 9.03 -13.29 -1.37
C ASN A 223 7.97 -12.21 -1.67
N GLN A 224 8.00 -11.55 -2.85
CA GLN A 224 6.98 -10.60 -3.31
C GLN A 224 5.90 -11.27 -4.18
N HIS A 225 4.78 -10.59 -4.42
CA HIS A 225 3.53 -11.22 -4.94
C HIS A 225 3.70 -11.29 -6.42
N GLU A 226 4.18 -10.18 -6.93
CA GLU A 226 4.85 -10.02 -8.19
C GLU A 226 6.32 -9.87 -7.85
N GLU A 227 7.09 -10.91 -8.16
CA GLU A 227 8.47 -11.04 -7.75
C GLU A 227 9.41 -10.16 -8.59
N VAL A 228 9.04 -9.85 -9.83
CA VAL A 228 9.89 -9.15 -10.78
C VAL A 228 9.47 -7.69 -10.88
N ARG A 229 10.39 -6.80 -10.53
CA ARG A 229 10.17 -5.35 -10.57
C ARG A 229 11.23 -4.68 -11.43
N LEU A 230 10.77 -3.82 -12.35
CA LEU A 230 11.61 -2.86 -13.05
C LEU A 230 11.31 -1.47 -12.50
N TYR A 231 12.31 -0.80 -11.93
CA TYR A 231 12.09 0.50 -11.31
C TYR A 231 13.29 1.43 -11.39
N ARG A 232 13.00 2.71 -11.18
CA ARG A 232 13.98 3.78 -11.07
C ARG A 232 13.74 4.57 -9.80
N TYR A 233 14.81 4.85 -9.07
CA TYR A 233 14.75 5.73 -7.90
C TYR A 233 15.09 7.19 -8.28
N ASP A 234 14.16 8.11 -8.04
CA ASP A 234 14.39 9.54 -8.19
C ASP A 234 14.91 10.15 -6.89
N ARG A 235 16.20 10.51 -6.88
CA ARG A 235 16.88 11.11 -5.72
C ARG A 235 16.30 12.47 -5.29
N SER A 236 15.75 13.24 -6.22
CA SER A 236 15.29 14.61 -5.94
C SER A 236 13.94 14.63 -5.23
N ARG A 237 13.07 13.67 -5.57
CA ARG A 237 11.75 13.51 -4.94
C ARG A 237 11.72 12.40 -3.90
N GLN A 238 12.78 11.59 -3.79
CA GLN A 238 12.85 10.40 -2.93
C GLN A 238 11.72 9.40 -3.21
N VAL A 239 11.36 9.24 -4.48
CA VAL A 239 10.26 8.36 -4.94
C VAL A 239 10.80 7.31 -5.89
N THR A 240 10.21 6.12 -5.83
CA THR A 240 10.51 5.02 -6.75
C THR A 240 9.43 4.95 -7.83
N ASP A 241 9.83 5.22 -9.07
CA ASP A 241 8.99 5.00 -10.25
C ASP A 241 9.09 3.53 -10.66
N THR A 242 8.03 2.76 -10.41
CA THR A 242 7.96 1.35 -10.82
C THR A 242 7.35 1.24 -12.21
N TRP A 243 8.18 0.90 -13.19
CA TRP A 243 7.81 0.81 -14.60
C TRP A 243 7.01 -0.46 -14.88
N MET A 244 7.43 -1.57 -14.29
CA MET A 244 6.72 -2.84 -14.35
C MET A 244 6.82 -3.58 -13.01
N ASN A 245 5.75 -4.25 -12.62
CA ASN A 245 5.73 -5.17 -11.47
C ASN A 245 4.90 -6.40 -11.84
N VAL A 246 5.55 -7.56 -11.94
CA VAL A 246 5.00 -8.76 -12.58
C VAL A 246 5.47 -10.05 -11.90
N HIS A 247 4.74 -11.14 -12.08
CA HIS A 247 5.16 -12.47 -11.64
C HIS A 247 6.39 -12.97 -12.42
N GLN A 248 7.14 -13.91 -11.87
CA GLN A 248 8.23 -14.55 -12.63
C GLN A 248 7.68 -15.29 -13.85
N LEU A 249 8.39 -15.21 -14.96
CA LEU A 249 7.99 -15.77 -16.24
C LEU A 249 7.76 -17.29 -16.15
N PHE A 250 8.58 -18.00 -15.39
CA PHE A 250 8.49 -19.46 -15.27
C PHE A 250 7.19 -19.94 -14.61
N ASP A 251 6.48 -19.08 -13.88
CA ASP A 251 5.19 -19.43 -13.25
C ASP A 251 4.00 -19.39 -14.23
N PHE A 252 4.20 -18.83 -15.42
CA PHE A 252 3.17 -18.77 -16.46
C PHE A 252 3.11 -20.08 -17.27
N ALA A 253 1.99 -20.32 -17.96
CA ALA A 253 1.91 -21.41 -18.93
C ALA A 253 2.85 -21.15 -20.11
N LEU A 254 3.35 -22.21 -20.78
CA LEU A 254 4.34 -22.07 -21.86
C LEU A 254 3.89 -21.10 -22.96
N ASP A 255 2.62 -21.17 -23.38
CA ASP A 255 2.08 -20.26 -24.40
C ASP A 255 2.11 -18.78 -23.94
N ASP A 256 1.86 -18.52 -22.65
CA ASP A 256 1.95 -17.18 -22.06
C ASP A 256 3.42 -16.72 -21.96
N GLN A 257 4.36 -17.65 -21.69
CA GLN A 257 5.78 -17.35 -21.66
C GLN A 257 6.28 -16.91 -23.03
N ASP A 258 5.95 -17.66 -24.07
CA ASP A 258 6.34 -17.36 -25.45
C ASP A 258 5.75 -16.00 -25.89
N ALA A 259 4.49 -15.73 -25.56
CA ALA A 259 3.85 -14.44 -25.85
C ALA A 259 4.57 -13.24 -25.21
N VAL A 260 5.05 -13.38 -23.97
CA VAL A 260 5.82 -12.32 -23.28
C VAL A 260 7.21 -12.12 -23.91
N LEU A 261 7.81 -13.19 -24.44
CA LEU A 261 9.16 -13.17 -25.02
C LEU A 261 9.18 -12.71 -26.48
N ASP A 262 8.13 -12.99 -27.25
CA ASP A 262 8.03 -12.66 -28.68
C ASP A 262 7.74 -11.18 -28.94
N GLY A 263 7.39 -10.41 -27.89
CA GLY A 263 7.14 -8.99 -27.95
C GLY A 263 5.72 -8.66 -28.43
N PHE A 264 5.57 -7.64 -29.27
CA PHE A 264 4.25 -7.22 -29.74
C PHE A 264 3.84 -7.97 -31.01
N PRO A 265 2.66 -8.63 -31.01
CA PRO A 265 2.07 -9.18 -32.24
C PRO A 265 1.86 -8.15 -33.36
N VAL A 266 1.62 -6.89 -32.97
CA VAL A 266 1.48 -5.74 -33.89
C VAL A 266 2.63 -4.77 -33.65
N ASP A 267 3.30 -4.35 -34.71
CA ASP A 267 4.39 -3.39 -34.63
C ASP A 267 3.88 -2.03 -34.11
N PRO A 268 4.39 -1.51 -32.98
CA PRO A 268 3.99 -0.20 -32.47
C PRO A 268 4.18 0.93 -33.49
N ASP A 269 5.19 0.86 -34.35
CA ASP A 269 5.48 1.88 -35.36
C ASP A 269 4.47 1.85 -36.53
N SER A 270 3.58 0.84 -36.58
CA SER A 270 2.51 0.74 -37.58
C SER A 270 1.20 1.44 -37.17
N LEU A 271 1.10 1.88 -35.92
CA LEU A 271 -0.06 2.56 -35.35
C LEU A 271 0.26 4.04 -35.10
N ASP A 272 -0.75 4.90 -35.10
CA ASP A 272 -0.60 6.28 -34.62
C ASP A 272 -0.29 6.25 -33.11
N GLU A 273 0.53 7.20 -32.62
CA GLU A 273 1.06 7.19 -31.25
C GLU A 273 -0.05 7.17 -30.18
N ASP A 274 -1.16 7.85 -30.46
CA ASP A 274 -2.35 7.92 -29.62
C ASP A 274 -3.19 6.62 -29.64
N ASP A 275 -3.09 5.84 -30.72
CA ASP A 275 -3.85 4.61 -30.95
C ASP A 275 -3.08 3.34 -30.53
N ALA A 276 -1.76 3.46 -30.33
CA ALA A 276 -0.87 2.37 -29.92
C ALA A 276 -1.03 2.01 -28.43
N THR A 277 -2.24 1.60 -28.05
CA THR A 277 -2.59 1.06 -26.73
C THR A 277 -2.14 -0.39 -26.61
N GLY A 278 -1.98 -0.91 -25.38
CA GLY A 278 -1.53 -2.29 -25.16
C GLY A 278 -2.42 -3.33 -25.86
N THR A 279 -3.74 -3.13 -25.84
CA THR A 279 -4.70 -4.00 -26.53
C THR A 279 -4.60 -3.88 -28.06
N ALA A 280 -4.39 -2.68 -28.60
CA ALA A 280 -4.14 -2.48 -30.04
C ALA A 280 -2.83 -3.15 -30.49
N LEU A 281 -1.86 -3.29 -29.59
CA LEU A 281 -0.61 -4.03 -29.82
C LEU A 281 -0.77 -5.55 -29.70
N GLY A 282 -1.96 -6.03 -29.31
CA GLY A 282 -2.27 -7.46 -29.14
C GLY A 282 -1.97 -8.01 -27.73
N LEU A 283 -1.70 -7.16 -26.75
CA LEU A 283 -1.51 -7.59 -25.36
C LEU A 283 -2.86 -7.88 -24.67
N PRO A 284 -2.91 -8.84 -23.72
CA PRO A 284 -4.07 -9.04 -22.86
C PRO A 284 -4.42 -7.76 -22.07
N LEU A 285 -5.70 -7.42 -22.00
CA LEU A 285 -6.16 -6.24 -21.26
C LEU A 285 -5.93 -6.39 -19.75
N ARG A 286 -6.19 -7.58 -19.21
CA ARG A 286 -6.08 -7.87 -17.77
C ARG A 286 -4.67 -8.34 -17.43
N PRO A 287 -4.15 -8.02 -16.22
CA PRO A 287 -2.90 -8.59 -15.75
C PRO A 287 -2.92 -10.11 -15.80
N ILE A 288 -1.87 -10.70 -16.38
CA ILE A 288 -1.67 -12.15 -16.37
C ILE A 288 -1.32 -12.56 -14.96
N VAL A 289 -2.19 -13.36 -14.34
CA VAL A 289 -1.96 -13.91 -13.01
C VAL A 289 -1.58 -15.38 -13.13
N THR A 290 -0.74 -15.83 -12.22
CA THR A 290 -0.34 -17.23 -12.14
C THR A 290 -1.47 -18.08 -11.52
N ARG A 291 -1.48 -19.39 -11.81
CA ARG A 291 -2.53 -20.33 -11.34
C ARG A 291 -2.47 -20.61 -9.83
N THR A 292 -1.36 -20.26 -9.19
CA THR A 292 -1.13 -20.37 -7.75
C THR A 292 -0.43 -19.11 -7.30
N ASP A 293 -0.86 -18.55 -6.17
CA ASP A 293 -0.20 -17.44 -5.49
C ASP A 293 1.22 -17.75 -5.02
N GLY A 294 1.67 -19.02 -5.14
CA GLY A 294 3.01 -19.48 -5.53
C GLY A 294 4.17 -19.18 -4.57
N ARG A 295 4.01 -18.20 -3.68
CA ARG A 295 4.99 -17.82 -2.68
C ARG A 295 5.09 -18.91 -1.62
N PRO A 296 6.25 -19.54 -1.45
CA PRO A 296 6.49 -20.35 -0.26
C PRO A 296 6.67 -19.40 0.92
N ALA A 297 5.62 -19.21 1.72
CA ALA A 297 5.76 -18.56 3.03
C ALA A 297 6.86 -19.29 3.81
N GLN A 298 7.83 -18.56 4.36
CA GLN A 298 9.02 -19.13 5.01
C GLN A 298 8.75 -19.50 6.46
N ALA A 299 7.97 -18.67 7.14
CA ALA A 299 7.60 -18.86 8.53
C ALA A 299 6.26 -18.19 8.84
N THR A 300 5.55 -18.73 9.83
CA THR A 300 4.39 -18.08 10.43
C THR A 300 4.71 -17.62 11.84
N VAL A 301 4.18 -16.45 12.22
CA VAL A 301 4.21 -15.96 13.59
C VAL A 301 2.78 -15.91 14.10
N SER A 302 2.41 -16.88 14.94
CA SER A 302 1.02 -17.02 15.41
C SER A 302 0.70 -16.08 16.58
N ARG A 303 1.71 -15.71 17.36
CA ARG A 303 1.62 -14.82 18.52
C ARG A 303 2.82 -13.88 18.59
N THR A 304 2.56 -12.63 18.94
CA THR A 304 3.59 -11.62 19.23
C THR A 304 3.24 -10.97 20.55
N GLN A 305 4.20 -10.96 21.48
CA GLN A 305 4.11 -10.18 22.72
C GLN A 305 5.08 -9.00 22.61
N VAL A 306 4.64 -7.81 22.98
CA VAL A 306 5.45 -6.58 22.98
C VAL A 306 5.32 -5.90 24.32
N ASP A 307 6.42 -5.51 24.93
CA ASP A 307 6.48 -4.64 26.12
C ASP A 307 7.25 -3.38 25.74
N LEU A 308 6.57 -2.23 25.78
CA LEU A 308 7.06 -0.96 25.30
C LEU A 308 7.06 0.09 26.41
N ALA A 309 8.23 0.57 26.80
CA ALA A 309 8.41 1.74 27.64
C ALA A 309 8.50 3.00 26.80
N LEU A 310 7.76 4.03 27.20
CA LEU A 310 7.64 5.31 26.52
C LEU A 310 8.02 6.46 27.45
N GLU A 311 8.99 7.26 27.04
CA GLU A 311 9.42 8.45 27.76
C GLU A 311 8.89 9.76 27.14
N ASN A 312 8.99 10.85 27.91
CA ASN A 312 8.25 12.10 27.72
C ASN A 312 8.46 12.84 26.39
N ASP A 313 9.50 12.53 25.62
CA ASP A 313 9.91 13.30 24.44
C ASP A 313 10.06 12.46 23.16
N GLY A 314 9.67 11.19 23.18
CA GLY A 314 9.65 10.37 21.96
C GLY A 314 10.44 9.07 22.01
N ASP A 315 11.32 8.96 23.01
CA ASP A 315 12.16 7.80 23.20
C ASP A 315 11.32 6.60 23.64
N ALA A 316 11.50 5.51 22.92
CA ALA A 316 10.88 4.23 23.20
C ALA A 316 11.97 3.19 23.42
N ALA A 317 11.81 2.37 24.45
CA ALA A 317 12.56 1.14 24.65
C ALA A 317 11.55 -0.01 24.63
N GLY A 318 11.78 -1.00 23.79
CA GLY A 318 10.85 -2.11 23.58
C GLY A 318 11.54 -3.46 23.66
N THR A 319 10.82 -4.45 24.18
CA THR A 319 11.13 -5.86 23.95
C THR A 319 9.96 -6.57 23.30
N ALA A 320 10.24 -7.42 22.34
CA ALA A 320 9.24 -8.21 21.63
C ALA A 320 9.63 -9.69 21.61
N ALA A 321 8.64 -10.57 21.77
CA ALA A 321 8.79 -12.01 21.62
C ALA A 321 7.80 -12.53 20.57
N LEU A 322 8.34 -13.19 19.55
CA LEU A 322 7.60 -13.76 18.44
C LEU A 322 7.60 -15.29 18.58
N LEU A 323 6.42 -15.92 18.58
CA LEU A 323 6.30 -17.37 18.49
C LEU A 323 6.37 -17.77 17.01
N VAL A 324 7.55 -18.24 16.59
CA VAL A 324 7.88 -18.52 15.20
C VAL A 324 7.74 -20.02 14.92
N GLU A 325 7.09 -20.34 13.81
CA GLU A 325 7.06 -21.69 13.23
C GLU A 325 7.61 -21.63 11.79
N PRO A 326 8.79 -22.23 11.52
CA PRO A 326 9.30 -22.36 10.17
C PRO A 326 8.43 -23.29 9.33
N LEU A 327 8.11 -22.85 8.11
CA LEU A 327 7.37 -23.66 7.13
C LEU A 327 8.31 -24.48 6.22
N GLU A 328 9.60 -24.13 6.23
CA GLU A 328 10.71 -24.87 5.64
C GLU A 328 11.91 -24.86 6.60
N PRO A 329 12.85 -25.82 6.51
CA PRO A 329 14.10 -25.74 7.28
C PRO A 329 14.83 -24.41 7.04
N THR A 330 15.31 -23.77 8.10
CA THR A 330 15.94 -22.44 7.97
C THR A 330 17.15 -22.24 8.89
N ARG A 331 18.11 -21.42 8.45
CA ARG A 331 19.22 -20.91 9.25
C ARG A 331 19.17 -19.38 9.45
N GLY A 332 18.10 -18.73 9.01
CA GLY A 332 17.93 -17.31 9.23
C GLY A 332 16.55 -16.83 8.84
N LEU A 333 16.16 -15.68 9.38
CA LEU A 333 14.90 -15.02 9.07
C LEU A 333 15.12 -13.53 8.91
N ARG A 334 14.25 -12.89 8.11
CA ARG A 334 14.21 -11.43 7.99
C ARG A 334 12.94 -10.89 8.62
N LEU A 335 13.09 -9.94 9.51
CA LEU A 335 11.99 -9.21 10.13
C LEU A 335 11.98 -7.77 9.63
N ARG A 336 10.82 -7.12 9.68
CA ARG A 336 10.68 -5.68 9.47
C ARG A 336 10.44 -4.95 10.78
N ILE A 337 11.09 -3.81 10.94
CA ILE A 337 10.89 -2.85 12.04
C ILE A 337 11.04 -1.42 11.49
N SER A 338 10.50 -0.43 12.20
CA SER A 338 10.59 0.99 11.84
C SER A 338 12.06 1.39 11.65
N PRO A 339 12.39 2.16 10.60
CA PRO A 339 13.71 2.77 10.46
C PRO A 339 14.10 3.72 11.60
N THR A 340 13.16 4.12 12.46
CA THR A 340 13.47 4.98 13.63
C THR A 340 13.88 4.18 14.86
N LEU A 341 13.98 2.85 14.76
CA LEU A 341 14.26 1.95 15.87
C LEU A 341 15.53 1.13 15.58
N GLU A 342 16.47 1.20 16.50
CA GLU A 342 17.66 0.35 16.54
C GLU A 342 17.31 -0.96 17.26
N VAL A 343 17.62 -2.10 16.65
CA VAL A 343 17.62 -3.39 17.33
C VAL A 343 18.94 -3.54 18.08
N THR A 344 18.87 -3.61 19.39
CA THR A 344 20.05 -3.59 20.28
C THR A 344 20.53 -4.99 20.65
N ASP A 345 19.61 -5.95 20.74
CA ASP A 345 19.86 -7.36 21.07
C ASP A 345 18.82 -8.28 20.41
N VAL A 346 19.22 -9.49 20.03
CA VAL A 346 18.34 -10.54 19.47
C VAL A 346 18.69 -11.86 20.14
N ARG A 347 17.69 -12.55 20.68
CA ARG A 347 17.88 -13.82 21.37
C ARG A 347 16.88 -14.87 20.95
N TRP A 348 17.23 -16.13 21.14
CA TRP A 348 16.41 -17.26 20.76
C TRP A 348 16.32 -18.28 21.90
N ARG A 349 15.17 -18.95 21.99
CA ARG A 349 14.97 -20.09 22.88
C ARG A 349 13.89 -21.05 22.34
N PRO A 350 13.91 -22.33 22.73
CA PRO A 350 12.83 -23.27 22.39
C PRO A 350 11.47 -22.80 22.93
N ASP A 351 10.38 -23.18 22.25
CA ASP A 351 9.04 -22.98 22.81
C ASP A 351 8.83 -23.90 24.03
N HIS A 352 8.44 -23.31 25.15
CA HIS A 352 8.05 -24.01 26.38
C HIS A 352 6.57 -23.81 26.70
N THR A 353 5.86 -23.02 25.90
CA THR A 353 4.44 -22.69 26.12
C THR A 353 3.51 -23.82 25.67
N SER A 354 4.00 -24.76 24.85
CA SER A 354 3.20 -25.86 24.30
C SER A 354 1.93 -25.35 23.57
N GLY A 355 2.01 -24.16 22.96
CA GLY A 355 0.90 -23.51 22.27
C GLY A 355 -0.18 -22.89 23.18
N SER A 356 0.01 -22.84 24.50
CA SER A 356 -0.94 -22.20 25.42
C SER A 356 -1.07 -20.70 25.16
N LEU A 357 -2.28 -20.22 24.88
CA LEU A 357 -2.58 -18.80 24.62
C LEU A 357 -2.39 -17.90 25.85
N ASP A 358 -2.38 -18.48 27.05
CA ASP A 358 -2.25 -17.75 28.32
C ASP A 358 -0.80 -17.71 28.82
N SER A 359 0.08 -18.51 28.21
CA SER A 359 1.50 -18.52 28.56
C SER A 359 2.19 -17.28 27.99
N ALA A 360 2.96 -16.60 28.83
CA ALA A 360 3.80 -15.48 28.43
C ALA A 360 4.92 -15.93 27.49
N LEU A 361 5.16 -15.15 26.44
CA LEU A 361 6.29 -15.32 25.52
C LEU A 361 7.52 -14.55 26.01
N LEU A 362 7.34 -13.43 26.71
CA LEU A 362 8.44 -12.79 27.45
C LEU A 362 8.49 -13.39 28.85
N LEU A 363 9.63 -14.00 29.20
CA LEU A 363 9.91 -14.47 30.55
C LEU A 363 10.74 -13.40 31.24
N GLU A 364 10.37 -13.02 32.47
CA GLU A 364 11.17 -12.09 33.28
C GLU A 364 12.30 -12.85 33.98
N PRO A 365 13.56 -12.74 33.52
CA PRO A 365 14.67 -13.43 34.18
C PRO A 365 14.93 -12.83 35.58
N ASP A 366 14.66 -11.53 35.75
CA ASP A 366 14.92 -10.76 36.96
C ASP A 366 14.04 -11.21 38.14
N ALA A 367 12.84 -11.74 37.88
CA ALA A 367 11.97 -12.35 38.89
C ALA A 367 12.53 -13.67 39.45
N LEU A 368 13.43 -14.36 38.72
CA LEU A 368 14.07 -15.61 39.16
C LEU A 368 15.31 -15.35 40.04
N ASP A 369 15.95 -14.19 39.89
CA ASP A 369 17.18 -13.80 40.60
C ASP A 369 16.95 -12.85 41.80
N GLY A 370 15.69 -12.45 42.05
CA GLY A 370 15.32 -11.61 43.20
C GLY A 370 15.82 -10.18 43.13
N LYS A 371 16.08 -9.66 41.92
CA LYS A 371 16.34 -8.24 41.68
C LYS A 371 15.01 -7.56 41.33
N ASP A 372 14.73 -6.42 41.97
CA ASP A 372 13.56 -5.61 41.62
C ASP A 372 13.73 -5.08 40.20
N HIS A 373 12.84 -5.52 39.30
CA HIS A 373 12.71 -4.97 37.95
C HIS A 373 12.18 -3.53 38.05
N THR A 374 12.78 -2.59 37.32
CA THR A 374 12.33 -1.19 37.36
C THR A 374 11.02 -1.07 36.57
N PRO A 375 9.92 -0.59 37.18
CA PRO A 375 8.59 -0.60 36.54
C PRO A 375 8.52 0.12 35.20
N ASP A 376 9.41 1.08 34.97
CA ASP A 376 9.55 1.93 33.79
C ASP A 376 10.33 1.31 32.62
N ALA A 377 10.97 0.15 32.80
CA ALA A 377 11.74 -0.53 31.76
C ALA A 377 11.01 -1.78 31.25
N PRO A 378 11.19 -2.19 29.97
CA PRO A 378 10.77 -3.52 29.53
C PRO A 378 11.57 -4.63 30.23
N PRO A 379 11.11 -5.89 30.24
CA PRO A 379 11.86 -7.01 30.80
C PRO A 379 13.09 -7.36 29.95
N SER A 380 14.16 -7.80 30.61
CA SER A 380 15.38 -8.31 29.95
C SER A 380 15.10 -9.56 29.10
N LEU A 381 15.84 -9.74 28.01
CA LEU A 381 15.73 -10.94 27.16
C LEU A 381 16.29 -12.18 27.87
N SER A 382 15.65 -13.33 27.67
CA SER A 382 15.92 -14.57 28.42
C SER A 382 16.66 -15.65 27.61
N GLY A 383 16.58 -15.61 26.28
CA GLY A 383 17.18 -16.61 25.39
C GLY A 383 18.71 -16.53 25.23
N ASP A 384 19.24 -17.37 24.34
CA ASP A 384 20.63 -17.35 23.90
C ASP A 384 20.84 -16.25 22.84
N PRO A 385 21.94 -15.48 22.89
CA PRO A 385 22.20 -14.40 21.93
C PRO A 385 22.41 -14.92 20.50
N LEU A 386 21.90 -14.15 19.53
CA LEU A 386 22.03 -14.41 18.10
C LEU A 386 22.77 -13.28 17.39
N HIS A 387 23.44 -13.62 16.28
CA HIS A 387 23.95 -12.62 15.36
C HIS A 387 22.83 -12.08 14.46
N PHE A 388 22.87 -10.78 14.17
CA PHE A 388 21.91 -10.13 13.28
C PHE A 388 22.54 -8.98 12.50
N VAL A 389 21.88 -8.57 11.42
CA VAL A 389 22.25 -7.41 10.60
C VAL A 389 21.14 -6.39 10.65
N GLN A 390 21.47 -5.17 11.07
CA GLN A 390 20.69 -3.96 10.86
C GLN A 390 21.68 -2.80 10.72
N GLU A 391 21.85 -2.27 9.52
CA GLU A 391 22.80 -1.18 9.28
C GLU A 391 22.21 0.18 9.68
N ARG A 392 23.08 1.08 10.16
CA ARG A 392 22.72 2.46 10.46
C ARG A 392 22.90 3.35 9.24
N TYR A 393 21.92 4.21 9.00
CA TYR A 393 21.88 5.20 7.95
C TYR A 393 22.24 6.58 8.49
N GLY A 394 23.51 6.96 8.35
CA GLY A 394 23.96 8.30 8.73
C GLY A 394 23.45 9.35 7.74
N ARG A 395 22.54 10.23 8.16
CA ARG A 395 22.16 11.44 7.40
C ARG A 395 22.82 12.66 8.02
N LEU A 396 23.41 13.50 7.18
CA LEU A 396 23.94 14.79 7.60
C LEU A 396 22.77 15.69 8.06
N MET A 397 22.70 15.97 9.36
CA MET A 397 21.76 16.90 10.02
C MET A 397 20.31 16.41 10.26
N ASP A 398 20.03 15.11 10.13
CA ASP A 398 18.74 14.49 10.47
C ASP A 398 18.91 13.41 11.56
N ASP A 399 17.79 12.92 12.14
CA ASP A 399 17.78 11.75 13.01
C ASP A 399 18.45 10.55 12.32
N ASP A 400 19.16 9.73 13.10
CA ASP A 400 19.68 8.46 12.61
C ASP A 400 18.52 7.54 12.22
N LEU A 401 18.60 6.95 11.03
CA LEU A 401 17.69 5.89 10.60
C LEU A 401 18.44 4.55 10.60
N PHE A 402 17.70 3.46 10.64
CA PHE A 402 18.22 2.09 10.61
C PHE A 402 17.55 1.26 9.53
N GLU A 403 18.24 0.20 9.06
CA GLU A 403 17.71 -0.74 8.09
C GLU A 403 16.33 -1.21 8.54
N PRO A 404 15.28 -1.03 7.72
CA PRO A 404 13.94 -1.49 8.08
C PRO A 404 13.88 -3.00 8.17
N TRP A 405 14.88 -3.70 7.61
CA TRP A 405 15.04 -5.13 7.67
C TRP A 405 16.09 -5.52 8.70
N VAL A 406 15.75 -6.55 9.48
CA VAL A 406 16.66 -7.17 10.45
C VAL A 406 16.85 -8.61 10.01
N THR A 407 18.05 -8.95 9.54
CA THR A 407 18.38 -10.32 9.11
C THR A 407 19.04 -11.06 10.27
N VAL A 408 18.35 -12.04 10.84
CA VAL A 408 18.80 -12.84 11.97
C VAL A 408 19.40 -14.16 11.49
N ALA A 409 20.56 -14.54 12.01
CA ALA A 409 21.23 -15.81 11.70
C ALA A 409 21.16 -16.79 12.87
N PHE A 410 20.75 -18.02 12.61
CA PHE A 410 20.62 -19.08 13.61
C PHE A 410 21.90 -19.93 13.71
N PRO A 411 22.26 -20.40 14.93
CA PRO A 411 23.46 -21.18 15.16
C PRO A 411 23.42 -22.56 14.47
N HIS A 412 22.22 -23.10 14.27
CA HIS A 412 21.97 -24.36 13.56
C HIS A 412 20.72 -24.24 12.69
N THR A 413 20.52 -25.22 11.79
CA THR A 413 19.29 -25.32 11.01
C THR A 413 18.13 -25.69 11.93
N VAL A 414 17.10 -24.85 11.97
CA VAL A 414 15.82 -25.14 12.62
C VAL A 414 14.94 -25.91 11.64
N GLY A 415 14.34 -27.01 12.10
CA GLY A 415 13.48 -27.85 11.27
C GLY A 415 12.13 -27.20 10.99
N ARG A 416 11.46 -27.68 9.93
CA ARG A 416 10.07 -27.31 9.64
C ARG A 416 9.17 -27.73 10.80
N GLY A 417 8.34 -26.81 11.29
CA GLY A 417 7.40 -27.03 12.38
C GLY A 417 8.03 -27.00 13.78
N ASP A 418 9.37 -26.88 13.89
CA ASP A 418 10.05 -26.76 15.18
C ASP A 418 9.82 -25.34 15.72
N GLN A 419 8.78 -25.18 16.54
CA GLN A 419 8.42 -23.89 17.13
C GLN A 419 9.48 -23.37 18.10
N PHE A 420 9.76 -22.07 18.01
CA PHE A 420 10.68 -21.38 18.91
C PHE A 420 10.21 -19.96 19.18
N ILE A 421 10.84 -19.32 20.18
CA ILE A 421 10.59 -17.93 20.52
C ILE A 421 11.82 -17.11 20.12
N LEU A 422 11.58 -16.08 19.32
CA LEU A 422 12.57 -15.09 18.93
C LEU A 422 12.29 -13.80 19.70
N GLU A 423 13.25 -13.39 20.51
CA GLU A 423 13.18 -12.22 21.37
C GLU A 423 14.05 -11.10 20.77
N LEU A 424 13.53 -9.87 20.74
CA LEU A 424 14.25 -8.70 20.25
C LEU A 424 14.13 -7.57 21.27
N ALA A 425 15.24 -6.86 21.51
CA ALA A 425 15.26 -5.59 22.23
C ALA A 425 15.56 -4.48 21.23
N TYR A 426 14.88 -3.35 21.36
CA TYR A 426 15.04 -2.22 20.45
C TYR A 426 14.77 -0.89 21.12
N GLU A 427 15.38 0.17 20.61
CA GLU A 427 15.23 1.53 21.15
C GLU A 427 15.24 2.58 20.05
N GLY A 428 14.65 3.75 20.31
CA GLY A 428 14.73 4.89 19.41
C GLY A 428 13.56 5.87 19.54
N ALA A 429 13.60 6.93 18.74
CA ALA A 429 12.63 8.03 18.78
C ALA A 429 11.36 7.68 17.99
N LEU A 430 10.54 6.76 18.52
CA LEU A 430 9.32 6.25 17.90
C LEU A 430 8.15 7.25 17.96
N ILE A 431 8.12 8.10 18.98
CA ILE A 431 7.08 9.10 19.19
C ILE A 431 7.65 10.50 18.92
N GLU A 432 6.86 11.39 18.34
CA GLU A 432 7.22 12.80 18.17
C GLU A 432 6.26 13.67 18.99
N ARG A 433 6.80 14.43 19.94
CA ARG A 433 6.01 15.38 20.71
C ARG A 433 5.78 16.68 19.93
N GLN A 434 4.53 16.94 19.58
CA GLN A 434 4.12 18.11 18.83
C GLN A 434 4.05 19.34 19.75
N ARG A 435 5.00 20.27 19.62
CA ARG A 435 5.11 21.46 20.51
C ARG A 435 3.89 22.38 20.48
N GLN A 436 3.15 22.41 19.37
CA GLN A 436 2.02 23.35 19.20
C GLN A 436 0.72 22.82 19.83
N THR A 437 0.48 21.52 19.71
CA THR A 437 -0.74 20.86 20.23
C THR A 437 -0.51 20.18 21.57
N LEU A 438 0.76 20.04 21.99
CA LEU A 438 1.21 19.20 23.12
C LEU A 438 0.82 17.72 22.96
N ASP A 439 0.51 17.32 21.74
CA ASP A 439 0.10 15.95 21.38
C ASP A 439 1.32 15.09 21.03
N PHE A 440 1.11 13.79 20.86
CA PHE A 440 2.13 12.82 20.51
C PHE A 440 1.79 12.13 19.19
N LEU A 441 2.74 12.13 18.26
CA LEU A 441 2.60 11.45 16.98
C LEU A 441 3.43 10.17 16.98
N LEU A 442 2.79 9.02 16.76
CA LEU A 442 3.48 7.76 16.48
C LEU A 442 4.06 7.83 15.05
N LYS A 443 5.39 7.79 14.90
CA LYS A 443 6.06 7.99 13.61
C LYS A 443 5.85 6.83 12.61
N ASP A 444 5.63 5.62 13.11
CA ASP A 444 5.32 4.43 12.29
C ASP A 444 4.20 3.61 12.95
N THR A 445 3.05 3.52 12.30
CA THR A 445 1.86 2.83 12.85
C THR A 445 1.77 1.36 12.46
N ILE A 446 2.74 0.81 11.72
CA ILE A 446 2.73 -0.58 11.23
C ILE A 446 3.92 -1.37 11.75
N PHE A 447 5.12 -0.80 11.72
CA PHE A 447 6.39 -1.47 12.03
C PHE A 447 7.03 -0.97 13.33
N TRP A 448 6.25 -0.35 14.23
CA TRP A 448 6.72 0.03 15.57
C TRP A 448 7.15 -1.17 16.45
N TYR A 449 6.87 -2.40 16.00
CA TYR A 449 7.36 -3.65 16.55
C TYR A 449 7.86 -4.57 15.42
N PRO A 450 8.75 -5.55 15.71
CA PRO A 450 9.24 -6.48 14.70
C PRO A 450 8.14 -7.37 14.11
N LYS A 451 8.08 -7.47 12.77
CA LYS A 451 7.10 -8.30 12.04
C LYS A 451 7.77 -9.17 10.98
N HIS A 452 7.39 -10.44 10.89
CA HIS A 452 7.78 -11.28 9.76
C HIS A 452 6.89 -10.97 8.53
N PRO A 453 7.45 -10.78 7.31
CA PRO A 453 6.70 -10.34 6.14
C PRO A 453 5.62 -11.33 5.66
N ASP A 454 5.83 -12.63 5.90
CA ASP A 454 4.87 -13.67 5.50
C ASP A 454 3.71 -13.85 6.51
N THR A 455 3.79 -13.21 7.67
CA THR A 455 2.74 -13.30 8.69
C THR A 455 1.58 -12.39 8.31
N LEU A 456 0.51 -12.98 7.74
CA LEU A 456 -0.72 -12.25 7.39
C LEU A 456 -1.44 -11.69 8.61
N SER A 457 -1.46 -12.42 9.72
CA SER A 457 -2.10 -12.02 10.98
C SER A 457 -1.46 -12.71 12.17
N SER A 458 -1.35 -12.01 13.30
CA SER A 458 -0.85 -12.55 14.57
C SER A 458 -1.77 -12.11 15.70
N ARG A 459 -1.94 -12.94 16.74
CA ARG A 459 -2.50 -12.47 18.01
C ARG A 459 -1.45 -11.59 18.71
N LEU A 460 -1.88 -10.47 19.28
CA LEU A 460 -1.01 -9.50 19.94
C LEU A 460 -1.30 -9.43 21.44
N ASP A 461 -0.23 -9.37 22.22
CA ASP A 461 -0.23 -9.12 23.68
C ASP A 461 0.71 -7.93 23.93
N LEU A 462 0.13 -6.78 24.23
CA LEU A 462 0.80 -5.48 24.21
C LEU A 462 0.80 -4.87 25.61
N THR A 463 1.98 -4.78 26.21
CA THR A 463 2.22 -4.06 27.45
C THR A 463 2.82 -2.70 27.14
N PHE A 464 2.27 -1.64 27.72
CA PHE A 464 2.80 -0.29 27.61
C PHE A 464 3.15 0.24 28.99
N ARG A 465 4.34 0.82 29.13
CA ARG A 465 4.86 1.45 30.36
C ARG A 465 5.11 2.92 30.08
N MET A 466 4.57 3.78 30.92
CA MET A 466 4.63 5.23 30.68
C MET A 466 4.48 6.02 31.99
N PRO A 467 4.86 7.30 32.04
CA PRO A 467 4.57 8.15 33.18
C PRO A 467 3.07 8.16 33.54
N GLU A 468 2.74 8.14 34.83
CA GLU A 468 1.38 7.91 35.36
C GLU A 468 0.27 8.81 34.78
N ARG A 469 0.64 10.01 34.31
CA ARG A 469 -0.28 11.01 33.76
C ARG A 469 -0.78 10.67 32.35
N TYR A 470 -0.07 9.83 31.61
CA TYR A 470 -0.45 9.44 30.26
C TYR A 470 -1.22 8.12 30.23
N GLN A 471 -1.89 7.87 29.12
CA GLN A 471 -2.68 6.68 28.83
C GLN A 471 -2.41 6.21 27.39
N ILE A 472 -2.83 4.98 27.10
CA ILE A 472 -2.78 4.39 25.76
C ILE A 472 -4.20 4.09 25.27
N ALA A 473 -4.50 4.52 24.04
CA ALA A 473 -5.62 4.04 23.25
C ALA A 473 -5.10 2.99 22.25
N SER A 474 -5.35 1.71 22.54
CA SER A 474 -5.00 0.58 21.67
C SER A 474 -6.24 -0.30 21.48
N ALA A 475 -6.40 -0.94 20.33
CA ALA A 475 -7.49 -1.90 20.16
C ALA A 475 -7.21 -3.24 20.86
N GLY A 476 -8.26 -4.07 20.97
CA GLY A 476 -8.32 -5.28 21.75
C GLY A 476 -8.95 -5.05 23.13
N THR A 477 -8.77 -6.00 24.03
CA THR A 477 -9.28 -5.97 25.40
C THR A 477 -8.19 -5.47 26.35
N LEU A 478 -8.46 -4.41 27.12
CA LEU A 478 -7.63 -4.01 28.26
C LEU A 478 -7.78 -5.06 29.37
N THR A 479 -6.73 -5.83 29.63
CA THR A 479 -6.74 -6.97 30.55
C THR A 479 -6.17 -6.65 31.92
N ASP A 480 -5.24 -5.69 32.00
CA ASP A 480 -4.62 -5.25 33.24
C ASP A 480 -4.22 -3.76 33.14
N GLU A 481 -4.37 -3.04 34.24
CA GLU A 481 -3.91 -1.66 34.41
C GLU A 481 -3.50 -1.41 35.85
N GLN A 482 -2.28 -0.93 36.04
CA GLN A 482 -1.74 -0.60 37.36
C GLN A 482 -0.79 0.60 37.30
N VAL A 483 -0.56 1.22 38.46
CA VAL A 483 0.45 2.26 38.63
C VAL A 483 1.43 1.81 39.71
N VAL A 484 2.71 1.71 39.36
CA VAL A 484 3.81 1.31 40.24
C VAL A 484 4.92 2.33 40.09
N ASP A 485 5.39 2.93 41.18
CA ASP A 485 6.46 3.93 41.20
C ASP A 485 6.33 5.01 40.11
N GLU A 486 5.17 5.71 40.10
CA GLU A 486 4.82 6.78 39.13
C GLU A 486 4.77 6.32 37.65
N THR A 487 4.84 5.01 37.39
CA THR A 487 4.72 4.40 36.07
C THR A 487 3.36 3.72 35.93
N ARG A 488 2.56 4.14 34.94
CA ARG A 488 1.37 3.42 34.50
C ARG A 488 1.77 2.29 33.57
N ILE A 489 1.27 1.09 33.86
CA ILE A 489 1.46 -0.12 33.07
C ILE A 489 0.09 -0.59 32.60
N MET A 490 -0.11 -0.69 31.28
CA MET A 490 -1.37 -1.12 30.68
C MET A 490 -1.11 -2.33 29.77
N ARG A 491 -1.91 -3.40 29.92
CA ARG A 491 -1.81 -4.61 29.09
C ARG A 491 -3.06 -4.82 28.25
N TRP A 492 -2.88 -4.77 26.94
CA TRP A 492 -3.92 -4.95 25.92
C TRP A 492 -3.71 -6.26 25.17
N VAL A 493 -4.78 -7.02 24.96
CA VAL A 493 -4.73 -8.30 24.26
C VAL A 493 -5.78 -8.34 23.18
N THR A 494 -5.40 -8.68 21.95
CA THR A 494 -6.36 -8.85 20.85
C THR A 494 -7.15 -10.15 21.01
N ASP A 495 -8.46 -10.10 20.78
CA ASP A 495 -9.34 -11.27 20.95
C ASP A 495 -9.07 -12.38 19.92
N GLY A 496 -8.54 -12.02 18.74
CA GLY A 496 -8.10 -12.94 17.70
C GLY A 496 -6.89 -12.41 16.93
N PRO A 497 -6.39 -13.16 15.93
CA PRO A 497 -5.31 -12.71 15.07
C PRO A 497 -5.70 -11.46 14.26
N VAL A 498 -4.83 -10.46 14.23
CA VAL A 498 -5.01 -9.23 13.46
C VAL A 498 -3.84 -9.03 12.50
N ARG A 499 -4.10 -8.40 11.34
CA ARG A 499 -3.05 -8.08 10.35
C ARG A 499 -2.05 -7.06 10.87
N SER A 500 -2.55 -6.04 11.54
CA SER A 500 -1.75 -4.97 12.13
C SER A 500 -2.51 -4.29 13.26
N MET A 501 -1.77 -3.61 14.13
CA MET A 501 -2.31 -2.80 15.21
C MET A 501 -1.43 -1.56 15.42
N ALA A 502 -2.06 -0.45 15.79
CA ALA A 502 -1.39 0.75 16.27
C ALA A 502 -1.93 1.13 17.64
N PHE A 503 -1.38 2.21 18.19
CA PHE A 503 -1.86 2.79 19.42
C PHE A 503 -1.71 4.32 19.36
N HIS A 504 -2.40 5.01 20.26
CA HIS A 504 -2.18 6.43 20.51
C HIS A 504 -1.80 6.65 21.96
N TYR A 505 -0.78 7.47 22.19
CA TYR A 505 -0.22 7.79 23.48
C TYR A 505 -0.51 9.25 23.82
N GLY A 506 -0.99 9.53 25.01
CA GLY A 506 -1.27 10.92 25.39
C GLY A 506 -2.07 11.06 26.66
N GLU A 507 -2.52 12.29 26.93
CA GLU A 507 -3.44 12.61 28.02
C GLU A 507 -4.86 12.60 27.45
N PHE A 508 -5.70 11.67 27.93
CA PHE A 508 -7.04 11.47 27.40
C PHE A 508 -8.11 11.56 28.47
N GLU A 509 -9.23 12.17 28.08
CA GLU A 509 -10.52 11.93 28.70
C GLU A 509 -11.30 10.91 27.87
N VAL A 510 -11.83 9.89 28.54
CA VAL A 510 -12.50 8.76 27.89
C VAL A 510 -14.01 8.84 28.11
N THR A 511 -14.78 8.66 27.05
CA THR A 511 -16.24 8.47 27.13
C THR A 511 -16.63 7.19 26.42
N THR A 512 -17.38 6.33 27.13
CA THR A 512 -17.79 5.02 26.63
C THR A 512 -19.30 4.93 26.49
N THR A 513 -19.77 4.38 25.38
CA THR A 513 -21.19 4.14 25.09
C THR A 513 -21.37 2.76 24.47
N ALA A 514 -22.31 1.96 24.98
CA ALA A 514 -22.65 0.67 24.41
C ALA A 514 -23.82 0.80 23.41
N LEU A 515 -23.69 0.23 22.21
CA LEU A 515 -24.79 0.14 21.27
C LEU A 515 -25.68 -1.07 21.61
N PRO A 516 -27.02 -0.93 21.61
CA PRO A 516 -27.91 -2.09 21.66
C PRO A 516 -27.66 -2.97 20.44
N ASP A 517 -27.25 -4.22 20.66
CA ASP A 517 -26.89 -5.21 19.64
C ASP A 517 -25.69 -4.81 18.75
N GLY A 518 -24.78 -3.98 19.26
CA GLY A 518 -23.57 -3.52 18.57
C GLY A 518 -22.34 -3.42 19.49
N PRO A 519 -21.22 -2.85 19.01
CA PRO A 519 -20.00 -2.76 19.79
C PRO A 519 -20.10 -1.75 20.92
N THR A 520 -19.19 -1.87 21.89
CA THR A 520 -18.90 -0.77 22.82
C THR A 520 -18.00 0.26 22.13
N ILE A 521 -18.42 1.53 22.10
CA ILE A 521 -17.62 2.63 21.56
C ILE A 521 -16.94 3.37 22.71
N SER A 522 -15.62 3.56 22.63
CA SER A 522 -14.86 4.39 23.56
C SER A 522 -14.12 5.49 22.80
N VAL A 523 -14.37 6.74 23.15
CA VAL A 523 -13.73 7.92 22.54
C VAL A 523 -12.73 8.52 23.51
N TYR A 524 -11.47 8.53 23.11
CA TYR A 524 -10.32 9.13 23.80
C TYR A 524 -10.06 10.51 23.19
N GLY A 525 -10.46 11.57 23.89
CA GLY A 525 -10.26 12.94 23.45
C GLY A 525 -9.28 13.70 24.34
N ASN A 526 -8.58 14.67 23.76
CA ASN A 526 -7.69 15.58 24.47
C ASN A 526 -8.22 17.01 24.33
N GLU A 527 -8.65 17.61 25.44
CA GLU A 527 -9.28 18.95 25.42
C GLU A 527 -8.36 20.06 24.88
N ASN A 528 -7.04 19.81 24.82
CA ASN A 528 -6.06 20.75 24.28
C ASN A 528 -6.01 20.77 22.74
N HIS A 529 -6.67 19.83 22.06
CA HIS A 529 -6.63 19.75 20.61
C HIS A 529 -7.50 20.83 19.95
N LEU A 530 -7.05 21.32 18.79
CA LEU A 530 -7.72 22.41 18.06
C LEU A 530 -9.16 22.07 17.65
N GLY A 531 -9.47 20.78 17.47
CA GLY A 531 -10.81 20.28 17.15
C GLY A 531 -11.74 20.13 18.35
N PHE A 532 -11.19 20.16 19.55
CA PHE A 532 -11.96 19.91 20.76
C PHE A 532 -12.77 21.15 21.17
N ARG A 533 -14.10 20.98 21.27
CA ARG A 533 -15.06 21.99 21.72
C ARG A 533 -16.20 21.30 22.48
N PRO A 534 -16.94 21.99 23.37
CA PRO A 534 -18.13 21.42 23.99
C PRO A 534 -19.10 20.85 22.93
N GLY A 535 -19.51 19.59 23.08
CA GLY A 535 -20.37 18.89 22.10
C GLY A 535 -19.62 18.08 21.02
N ALA A 536 -18.31 18.31 20.83
CA ALA A 536 -17.52 17.64 19.80
C ALA A 536 -17.46 16.12 20.02
N ARG A 537 -17.34 15.69 21.27
CA ARG A 537 -17.26 14.27 21.64
C ARG A 537 -18.61 13.59 21.44
N GLU A 538 -19.70 14.21 21.88
CA GLU A 538 -21.06 13.72 21.71
C GLU A 538 -21.42 13.60 20.22
N LYS A 539 -21.05 14.59 19.41
CA LYS A 539 -21.24 14.54 17.96
C LYS A 539 -20.45 13.40 17.34
N THR A 540 -19.17 13.27 17.71
CA THR A 540 -18.31 12.19 17.23
C THR A 540 -18.94 10.84 17.56
N ILE A 541 -19.38 10.61 18.80
CA ILE A 541 -20.07 9.39 19.20
C ILE A 541 -21.36 9.15 18.39
N SER A 542 -22.15 10.19 18.14
CA SER A 542 -23.35 10.10 17.30
C SER A 542 -23.02 9.63 15.89
N ASP A 543 -22.06 10.26 15.23
CA ASP A 543 -21.70 9.92 13.84
C ASP A 543 -21.11 8.52 13.74
N LEU A 544 -20.31 8.10 14.71
CA LEU A 544 -19.79 6.73 14.78
C LEU A 544 -20.94 5.73 14.93
N THR A 545 -21.90 6.03 15.81
CA THR A 545 -23.08 5.18 16.05
C THR A 545 -23.96 5.07 14.79
N ASP A 546 -24.24 6.19 14.14
CA ASP A 546 -25.08 6.23 12.95
C ASP A 546 -24.39 5.55 11.75
N SER A 547 -23.06 5.70 11.63
CA SER A 547 -22.25 4.99 10.64
C SER A 547 -22.33 3.49 10.84
N ILE A 548 -22.11 2.99 12.07
CA ILE A 548 -22.18 1.55 12.38
C ILE A 548 -23.56 0.99 12.08
N ARG A 549 -24.64 1.69 12.45
CA ARG A 549 -26.01 1.26 12.17
C ARG A 549 -26.27 1.17 10.67
N LEU A 550 -25.95 2.22 9.92
CA LEU A 550 -26.15 2.27 8.47
C LEU A 550 -25.36 1.16 7.77
N TYR A 551 -24.07 1.05 8.09
CA TYR A 551 -23.19 0.05 7.47
C TYR A 551 -23.55 -1.37 7.87
N SER A 552 -24.12 -1.57 9.06
CA SER A 552 -24.63 -2.89 9.44
C SER A 552 -25.77 -3.39 8.56
N GLU A 553 -26.52 -2.49 7.92
CA GLU A 553 -27.51 -2.86 6.91
C GLU A 553 -26.85 -3.31 5.60
N TYR A 554 -25.84 -2.56 5.14
CA TYR A 554 -25.17 -2.77 3.86
C TYR A 554 -24.10 -3.87 3.88
N PHE A 555 -23.41 -4.09 5.00
CA PHE A 555 -22.21 -4.95 5.06
C PHE A 555 -22.35 -6.10 6.05
N GLY A 556 -23.43 -6.15 6.84
CA GLY A 556 -23.62 -7.15 7.89
C GLY A 556 -23.12 -6.68 9.26
N PRO A 557 -23.20 -7.51 10.30
CA PRO A 557 -22.84 -7.13 11.67
C PRO A 557 -21.45 -6.50 11.78
N PHE A 558 -21.28 -5.60 12.75
CA PHE A 558 -19.98 -4.99 13.03
C PHE A 558 -18.95 -6.08 13.41
N PRO A 559 -17.72 -6.10 12.84
CA PRO A 559 -16.83 -7.26 12.97
C PRO A 559 -16.13 -7.45 14.33
N TYR A 560 -16.26 -6.50 15.27
CA TYR A 560 -15.53 -6.49 16.55
C TYR A 560 -16.44 -6.21 17.74
N ASP A 561 -16.03 -6.57 18.95
CA ASP A 561 -16.82 -6.32 20.17
C ASP A 561 -16.74 -4.86 20.65
N SER A 562 -15.69 -4.13 20.24
CA SER A 562 -15.46 -2.74 20.61
C SER A 562 -14.89 -1.91 19.45
N LEU A 563 -15.12 -0.60 19.52
CA LEU A 563 -14.50 0.40 18.67
C LEU A 563 -13.90 1.50 19.56
N LEU A 564 -12.58 1.61 19.56
CA LEU A 564 -11.87 2.72 20.16
C LEU A 564 -11.61 3.79 19.11
N VAL A 565 -11.84 5.05 19.48
CA VAL A 565 -11.59 6.19 18.59
C VAL A 565 -10.79 7.23 19.35
N THR A 566 -9.74 7.74 18.72
CA THR A 566 -8.91 8.81 19.27
C THR A 566 -8.54 9.80 18.19
N GLU A 567 -8.39 11.06 18.56
CA GLU A 567 -7.88 12.09 17.66
C GLU A 567 -6.35 12.12 17.67
N THR A 568 -5.75 12.42 16.53
CA THR A 568 -4.31 12.59 16.35
C THR A 568 -4.02 13.97 15.77
N ALA A 569 -2.82 14.50 16.01
CA ALA A 569 -2.34 15.74 15.39
C ALA A 569 -2.22 15.70 13.85
N THR A 570 -2.51 14.57 13.19
CA THR A 570 -2.36 14.42 11.73
C THR A 570 -3.56 14.99 10.96
N GLN A 571 -3.38 15.19 9.65
CA GLN A 571 -4.45 15.57 8.70
C GLN A 571 -5.07 14.34 8.00
N SER A 572 -4.69 13.14 8.45
CA SER A 572 -5.11 11.85 7.89
C SER A 572 -5.82 11.01 8.95
N GLY A 573 -6.52 9.97 8.49
CA GLY A 573 -7.17 8.99 9.34
C GLY A 573 -6.52 7.64 9.11
N GLN A 574 -6.58 6.79 10.13
CA GLN A 574 -6.21 5.38 10.01
C GLN A 574 -7.18 4.52 10.79
N ALA A 575 -7.58 3.41 10.19
CA ALA A 575 -8.39 2.40 10.82
C ALA A 575 -7.62 1.09 10.95
N PHE A 576 -7.59 0.58 12.17
CA PHE A 576 -7.10 -0.75 12.54
C PHE A 576 -8.29 -1.56 13.09
N PRO A 577 -8.17 -2.89 13.22
CA PRO A 577 -9.20 -3.72 13.85
C PRO A 577 -9.64 -3.18 15.22
N GLY A 578 -10.85 -2.63 15.34
CA GLY A 578 -11.38 -2.07 16.58
C GLY A 578 -10.77 -0.73 17.02
N LEU A 579 -9.93 -0.07 16.22
CA LEU A 579 -9.31 1.22 16.54
C LEU A 579 -9.36 2.17 15.34
N VAL A 580 -9.77 3.42 15.58
CA VAL A 580 -9.71 4.50 14.59
C VAL A 580 -8.90 5.67 15.15
N LEU A 581 -7.83 6.01 14.44
CA LEU A 581 -7.04 7.21 14.63
C LEU A 581 -7.62 8.29 13.70
N LEU A 582 -8.37 9.24 14.24
CA LEU A 582 -8.96 10.34 13.50
C LEU A 582 -7.99 11.51 13.38
N SER A 583 -8.06 12.25 12.28
CA SER A 583 -7.47 13.59 12.23
C SER A 583 -8.15 14.50 13.25
N TYR A 584 -7.38 15.39 13.90
CA TYR A 584 -7.95 16.46 14.73
C TYR A 584 -9.00 17.32 13.98
N GLN A 585 -8.91 17.41 12.64
CA GLN A 585 -9.88 18.15 11.80
C GLN A 585 -11.23 17.44 11.71
N ALA A 586 -11.21 16.11 11.81
CA ALA A 586 -12.37 15.24 11.79
C ALA A 586 -12.85 14.87 13.21
N PHE A 587 -12.28 15.47 14.25
CA PHE A 587 -12.81 15.35 15.61
C PHE A 587 -13.82 16.48 15.87
N GLY A 588 -15.05 16.13 16.24
CA GLY A 588 -16.12 17.12 16.43
C GLY A 588 -16.64 17.75 15.13
N GLU A 589 -16.96 19.06 15.19
CA GLU A 589 -17.66 19.79 14.11
C GLU A 589 -16.85 20.95 13.53
N LEU A 590 -15.52 20.86 13.44
CA LEU A 590 -14.74 21.92 12.79
C LEU A 590 -15.18 22.19 11.35
N PHE A 591 -15.64 21.14 10.66
CA PHE A 591 -16.07 21.18 9.27
C PHE A 591 -17.36 20.35 9.09
N THR A 592 -18.49 20.85 9.58
CA THR A 592 -19.84 20.24 9.41
C THR A 592 -20.07 19.73 8.00
N GLY A 593 -20.66 18.54 7.88
CA GLY A 593 -20.83 17.76 6.67
C GLY A 593 -19.61 16.89 6.39
N GLU A 594 -18.42 17.49 6.37
CA GLU A 594 -17.20 16.83 5.94
C GLU A 594 -16.51 16.01 7.02
N ALA A 595 -16.50 16.52 8.25
CA ALA A 595 -15.96 15.82 9.40
C ALA A 595 -16.75 14.53 9.65
N GLU A 596 -18.06 14.58 9.45
CA GLU A 596 -18.98 13.44 9.48
C GLU A 596 -18.61 12.40 8.41
N LEU A 597 -18.42 12.83 7.17
CA LEU A 597 -18.08 11.93 6.07
C LEU A 597 -16.70 11.31 6.25
N PHE A 598 -15.75 12.06 6.81
CA PHE A 598 -14.44 11.52 7.18
C PHE A 598 -14.58 10.45 8.27
N ARG A 599 -15.32 10.71 9.35
CA ARG A 599 -15.59 9.70 10.39
C ARG A 599 -16.29 8.47 9.80
N ALA A 600 -17.26 8.69 8.94
CA ALA A 600 -18.00 7.63 8.26
C ALA A 600 -17.08 6.79 7.34
N HIS A 601 -16.12 7.41 6.63
CA HIS A 601 -15.09 6.71 5.86
C HIS A 601 -14.23 5.81 6.77
N GLU A 602 -13.72 6.35 7.87
CA GLU A 602 -12.85 5.60 8.78
C GLU A 602 -13.58 4.46 9.51
N VAL A 603 -14.88 4.62 9.84
CA VAL A 603 -15.70 3.54 10.39
C VAL A 603 -15.93 2.43 9.35
N ALA A 604 -16.08 2.77 8.07
CA ALA A 604 -16.29 1.77 7.03
C ALA A 604 -15.09 0.82 6.87
N HIS A 605 -13.88 1.29 7.17
CA HIS A 605 -12.68 0.45 7.16
C HIS A 605 -12.70 -0.68 8.20
N GLN A 606 -13.57 -0.62 9.22
CA GLN A 606 -13.77 -1.74 10.15
C GLN A 606 -14.26 -3.00 9.42
N TRP A 607 -15.02 -2.86 8.33
CA TRP A 607 -15.27 -3.95 7.38
C TRP A 607 -14.18 -4.01 6.30
N TRP A 608 -13.92 -2.90 5.61
CA TRP A 608 -13.07 -2.88 4.42
C TRP A 608 -11.60 -2.58 4.75
N GLY A 609 -10.78 -3.62 4.90
CA GLY A 609 -9.34 -3.54 5.18
C GLY A 609 -8.96 -4.03 6.58
N ALA A 610 -9.81 -3.81 7.58
CA ALA A 610 -9.61 -4.36 8.93
C ALA A 610 -10.27 -5.74 9.07
N GLY A 611 -11.57 -5.85 8.78
CA GLY A 611 -12.33 -7.10 8.89
C GLY A 611 -12.21 -7.99 7.66
N ILE A 612 -12.10 -7.39 6.48
CA ILE A 612 -11.90 -8.05 5.18
C ILE A 612 -10.55 -7.63 4.66
N ASN A 613 -9.66 -8.60 4.51
CA ASN A 613 -8.31 -8.38 4.04
C ASN A 613 -8.27 -8.42 2.50
N TRP A 614 -7.14 -8.11 1.85
CA TRP A 614 -7.01 -8.17 0.38
C TRP A 614 -5.89 -9.10 -0.07
N THR A 615 -6.05 -9.70 -1.25
CA THR A 615 -5.12 -10.70 -1.81
C THR A 615 -3.79 -10.09 -2.25
N SER A 616 -3.82 -8.97 -2.97
CA SER A 616 -2.62 -8.29 -3.46
C SER A 616 -2.79 -6.78 -3.46
N TYR A 617 -1.71 -6.01 -3.62
CA TYR A 617 -1.82 -4.55 -3.71
C TYR A 617 -2.72 -4.08 -4.86
N ARG A 618 -2.93 -4.92 -5.89
CA ARG A 618 -3.84 -4.62 -7.01
C ARG A 618 -5.31 -4.57 -6.59
N ASP A 619 -5.64 -5.19 -5.46
CA ASP A 619 -6.99 -5.26 -4.90
C ASP A 619 -7.24 -4.20 -3.82
N GLN A 620 -6.22 -3.42 -3.48
CA GLN A 620 -6.29 -2.40 -2.43
C GLN A 620 -7.30 -1.30 -2.74
N TRP A 621 -7.61 -1.04 -4.01
CA TRP A 621 -8.66 -0.06 -4.37
C TRP A 621 -10.02 -0.39 -3.76
N MET A 622 -10.28 -1.66 -3.47
CA MET A 622 -11.52 -2.06 -2.83
C MET A 622 -11.59 -1.64 -1.37
N THR A 623 -10.48 -1.40 -0.66
CA THR A 623 -10.56 -0.85 0.71
C THR A 623 -10.96 0.61 0.66
N GLU A 624 -10.19 1.41 -0.09
CA GLU A 624 -10.36 2.85 -0.15
C GLU A 624 -11.61 3.27 -0.89
N GLY A 625 -11.86 2.67 -2.07
CA GLY A 625 -13.05 2.96 -2.87
C GLY A 625 -14.34 2.57 -2.17
N PHE A 626 -14.36 1.46 -1.42
CA PHE A 626 -15.57 1.01 -0.72
C PHE A 626 -15.82 1.85 0.53
N ALA A 627 -14.78 2.17 1.30
CA ALA A 627 -14.90 3.07 2.45
C ALA A 627 -15.33 4.49 2.03
N HIS A 628 -14.77 4.99 0.93
CA HIS A 628 -15.09 6.31 0.40
C HIS A 628 -16.51 6.36 -0.18
N TYR A 629 -16.98 5.27 -0.80
CA TYR A 629 -18.38 5.15 -1.20
C TYR A 629 -19.34 4.98 -0.01
N ALA A 630 -18.92 4.31 1.06
CA ALA A 630 -19.72 4.21 2.29
C ALA A 630 -19.96 5.60 2.90
N ALA A 631 -18.97 6.50 2.84
CA ALA A 631 -19.18 7.91 3.20
C ALA A 631 -20.25 8.57 2.30
N ALA A 632 -20.33 8.24 0.99
CA ALA A 632 -21.41 8.71 0.14
C ALA A 632 -22.79 8.19 0.58
N LEU A 633 -22.89 6.91 0.95
CA LEU A 633 -24.12 6.37 1.52
C LEU A 633 -24.49 7.07 2.82
N TYR A 634 -23.51 7.44 3.65
CA TYR A 634 -23.74 8.25 4.85
C TYR A 634 -24.27 9.65 4.50
N ALA A 635 -23.70 10.32 3.49
CA ALA A 635 -24.24 11.58 2.97
C ALA A 635 -25.69 11.45 2.52
N LEU A 636 -26.03 10.35 1.85
CA LEU A 636 -27.36 10.10 1.29
C LEU A 636 -28.41 9.78 2.35
N HIS A 637 -28.04 9.08 3.41
CA HIS A 637 -29.01 8.49 4.36
C HIS A 637 -28.99 9.08 5.76
N ALA A 638 -27.86 9.63 6.21
CA ALA A 638 -27.67 10.06 7.60
C ALA A 638 -27.49 11.57 7.77
N LEU A 639 -26.99 12.28 6.74
CA LEU A 639 -26.86 13.73 6.81
C LEU A 639 -28.17 14.45 6.46
N ASP A 640 -28.47 15.52 7.20
CA ASP A 640 -29.59 16.44 6.91
C ASP A 640 -29.15 17.50 5.87
N ASN A 641 -28.55 17.05 4.77
CA ASN A 641 -28.18 17.88 3.64
C ASN A 641 -28.39 17.10 2.32
N PRO A 642 -29.52 17.30 1.63
CA PRO A 642 -29.90 16.49 0.47
C PRO A 642 -28.97 16.66 -0.73
N ASP A 643 -28.28 17.81 -0.83
CA ASP A 643 -27.38 18.10 -1.96
C ASP A 643 -25.99 17.46 -1.76
N GLN A 644 -25.67 17.00 -0.55
CA GLN A 644 -24.33 16.58 -0.17
C GLN A 644 -23.83 15.36 -0.97
N PHE A 645 -24.71 14.40 -1.23
CA PHE A 645 -24.38 13.24 -2.04
C PHE A 645 -24.05 13.65 -3.48
N ASP A 646 -24.92 14.45 -4.10
CA ASP A 646 -24.78 14.86 -5.50
C ASP A 646 -23.56 15.74 -5.74
N ASP A 647 -23.24 16.64 -4.81
CA ASP A 647 -22.05 17.48 -4.87
C ASP A 647 -20.77 16.63 -4.82
N MET A 648 -20.76 15.60 -3.98
CA MET A 648 -19.61 14.72 -3.83
C MET A 648 -19.40 13.83 -5.06
N ILE A 649 -20.47 13.23 -5.60
CA ILE A 649 -20.39 12.50 -6.87
C ILE A 649 -19.92 13.42 -8.00
N ASN A 650 -20.38 14.67 -8.04
CA ASN A 650 -19.92 15.61 -9.06
C ASN A 650 -18.44 15.98 -8.92
N ALA A 651 -17.96 16.17 -7.69
CA ALA A 651 -16.56 16.45 -7.40
C ALA A 651 -15.65 15.32 -7.91
N TRP A 652 -15.91 14.08 -7.50
CA TRP A 652 -15.15 12.91 -7.94
C TRP A 652 -15.16 12.78 -9.47
N ARG A 653 -16.31 13.02 -10.10
CA ARG A 653 -16.42 13.02 -11.56
C ARG A 653 -15.47 14.04 -12.17
N LEU A 654 -15.47 15.27 -11.68
CA LEU A 654 -14.65 16.36 -12.24
C LEU A 654 -13.15 16.12 -12.03
N ASP A 655 -12.76 15.58 -10.88
CA ASP A 655 -11.36 15.28 -10.56
C ASP A 655 -10.84 14.14 -11.43
N VAL A 656 -11.59 13.04 -11.52
CA VAL A 656 -11.23 11.89 -12.38
C VAL A 656 -11.20 12.28 -13.87
N LEU A 657 -11.96 13.28 -14.29
CA LEU A 657 -11.93 13.82 -15.66
C LEU A 657 -10.84 14.87 -15.91
N GLY A 658 -10.17 15.35 -14.86
CA GLY A 658 -9.22 16.47 -14.93
C GLY A 658 -9.87 17.80 -15.29
N GLU A 659 -11.19 17.95 -15.08
CA GLU A 659 -11.99 19.13 -15.47
C GLU A 659 -12.30 20.06 -14.29
N GLY A 660 -11.83 19.72 -13.09
CA GLY A 660 -12.23 20.38 -11.84
C GLY A 660 -11.57 21.74 -11.55
N GLN A 661 -12.43 22.69 -11.12
CA GLN A 661 -12.12 23.81 -10.22
C GLN A 661 -12.83 23.63 -8.86
N VAL A 662 -12.96 22.40 -8.37
CA VAL A 662 -13.57 22.13 -7.05
C VAL A 662 -12.44 22.11 -6.04
N GLY A 663 -12.15 23.24 -5.40
CA GLY A 663 -11.06 23.27 -4.44
C GLY A 663 -11.46 22.55 -3.16
N GLN A 664 -10.72 21.49 -2.76
CA GLN A 664 -10.13 21.16 -1.42
C GLN A 664 -9.50 19.75 -1.32
N GLY A 665 -8.19 19.63 -1.61
CA GLY A 665 -7.42 18.39 -1.37
C GLY A 665 -6.99 18.24 0.10
N LEU A 666 -7.08 16.99 0.59
CA LEU A 666 -6.77 16.45 1.95
C LEU A 666 -7.11 17.36 3.15
N GLY A 667 -8.16 16.95 3.87
CA GLY A 667 -8.37 17.34 5.28
C GLY A 667 -9.46 18.39 5.56
N LEU A 668 -10.40 18.59 4.62
CA LEU A 668 -11.58 19.49 4.71
C LEU A 668 -11.23 20.97 4.43
N ARG A 669 -12.02 21.82 3.76
CA ARG A 669 -13.46 21.95 3.51
C ARG A 669 -13.91 22.11 2.02
N HIS A 670 -14.19 20.99 1.33
CA HIS A 670 -15.20 20.73 0.25
C HIS A 670 -14.68 19.96 -0.98
N TYR A 671 -14.83 18.63 -0.93
CA TYR A 671 -14.86 17.62 -2.00
C TYR A 671 -14.07 17.94 -3.28
N GLY A 672 -12.80 17.54 -3.31
CA GLY A 672 -12.03 17.40 -4.55
C GLY A 672 -10.68 18.12 -4.56
N PHE A 673 -9.80 17.84 -5.50
CA PHE A 673 -8.41 18.31 -5.42
C PHE A 673 -8.24 19.81 -5.70
N ARG A 674 -7.25 20.41 -5.03
CA ARG A 674 -6.82 21.78 -5.35
C ARG A 674 -6.36 21.85 -6.82
N PRO A 675 -6.62 22.94 -7.55
CA PRO A 675 -6.16 23.08 -8.94
C PRO A 675 -4.64 22.88 -9.12
N GLU A 676 -3.83 23.21 -8.11
CA GLU A 676 -2.38 22.96 -8.09
C GLU A 676 -2.03 21.49 -8.18
N VAL A 677 -2.83 20.63 -7.53
CA VAL A 677 -2.67 19.18 -7.53
C VAL A 677 -3.12 18.63 -8.87
N LEU A 678 -4.30 19.03 -9.36
CA LEU A 678 -4.82 18.57 -10.67
C LEU A 678 -3.92 18.97 -11.85
N ARG A 679 -3.18 20.10 -11.76
CA ARG A 679 -2.16 20.47 -12.76
C ARG A 679 -0.99 19.49 -12.85
N ARG A 680 -0.81 18.61 -11.87
CA ARG A 680 0.20 17.56 -11.81
C ARG A 680 -0.44 16.17 -11.84
N SER A 681 -1.63 16.05 -12.41
CA SER A 681 -2.38 14.81 -12.52
C SER A 681 -2.62 14.49 -13.99
N ASP A 682 -2.56 13.21 -14.34
CA ASP A 682 -3.03 12.72 -15.64
C ASP A 682 -4.50 12.26 -15.55
N ALA A 683 -5.15 12.49 -14.40
CA ALA A 683 -6.52 12.11 -14.12
C ALA A 683 -6.78 10.63 -14.44
N HIS A 684 -7.89 10.28 -15.09
CA HIS A 684 -8.17 8.90 -15.51
C HIS A 684 -7.07 8.26 -16.40
N LYS A 685 -6.26 9.07 -17.11
CA LYS A 685 -5.19 8.56 -17.98
C LYS A 685 -3.94 8.14 -17.21
N SER A 686 -3.90 8.37 -15.90
CA SER A 686 -2.75 8.02 -15.07
C SER A 686 -2.47 6.52 -15.03
N GLY A 687 -3.52 5.70 -15.13
CA GLY A 687 -3.42 4.24 -15.18
C GLY A 687 -4.71 3.53 -14.77
N ALA A 688 -4.71 2.21 -14.91
CA ALA A 688 -5.81 1.35 -14.46
C ALA A 688 -5.93 1.37 -12.93
N LEU A 689 -7.12 1.07 -12.41
CA LEU A 689 -7.38 1.10 -10.97
C LEU A 689 -6.52 0.07 -10.21
N VAL A 690 -6.29 -1.08 -10.85
CA VAL A 690 -5.48 -2.20 -10.33
C VAL A 690 -3.97 -1.94 -10.31
N VAL A 691 -3.51 -0.79 -10.80
CA VAL A 691 -2.10 -0.35 -10.61
C VAL A 691 -1.83 0.02 -9.15
N GLY A 692 -2.87 0.38 -8.39
CA GLY A 692 -2.78 0.63 -6.95
C GLY A 692 -1.79 1.74 -6.60
N TYR A 693 -0.98 1.53 -5.56
CA TYR A 693 -0.02 2.53 -5.06
C TYR A 693 0.95 3.05 -6.13
N ARG A 694 1.22 2.28 -7.20
CA ARG A 694 2.13 2.67 -8.30
C ARG A 694 1.59 3.80 -9.18
N LEU A 695 0.34 4.21 -8.97
CA LEU A 695 -0.23 5.42 -9.59
C LEU A 695 0.42 6.69 -9.05
N ASN A 696 0.99 6.63 -7.84
CA ASN A 696 1.90 7.67 -7.36
C ASN A 696 3.24 7.52 -8.07
N SER A 697 3.51 8.46 -8.98
CA SER A 697 4.80 8.58 -9.64
C SER A 697 5.48 9.88 -9.25
N ARG A 698 6.73 10.00 -9.67
CA ARG A 698 7.48 11.25 -9.64
C ARG A 698 6.64 12.41 -10.20
N ASP A 699 6.00 12.26 -11.34
CA ASP A 699 5.31 13.34 -12.04
C ASP A 699 3.85 13.52 -11.62
N THR A 700 3.19 12.42 -11.26
CA THR A 700 1.80 12.35 -10.77
C THR A 700 1.70 11.88 -9.32
N PRO A 701 2.15 12.66 -8.32
CA PRO A 701 2.29 12.20 -6.94
C PRO A 701 0.98 12.05 -6.15
N PHE A 702 -0.17 12.39 -6.75
CA PHE A 702 -1.48 12.36 -6.08
C PHE A 702 -2.49 11.45 -6.78
N ASP A 703 -2.13 10.83 -7.91
CA ASP A 703 -3.09 10.11 -8.74
C ASP A 703 -3.55 8.79 -8.10
N TYR A 704 -2.79 8.24 -7.16
CA TYR A 704 -3.29 7.18 -6.28
C TYR A 704 -4.58 7.60 -5.58
N ARG A 705 -4.60 8.76 -4.91
CA ARG A 705 -5.77 9.19 -4.15
C ARG A 705 -6.95 9.45 -5.10
N LEU A 706 -6.72 10.09 -6.24
CA LEU A 706 -7.74 10.37 -7.25
C LEU A 706 -8.36 9.09 -7.82
N LEU A 707 -7.56 8.11 -8.20
CA LEU A 707 -8.11 6.90 -8.82
C LEU A 707 -8.58 5.87 -7.80
N VAL A 708 -7.76 5.53 -6.81
CA VAL A 708 -8.04 4.45 -5.86
C VAL A 708 -9.22 4.81 -4.95
N TYR A 709 -9.39 6.08 -4.58
CA TYR A 709 -10.54 6.52 -3.77
C TYR A 709 -11.71 6.97 -4.63
N GLU A 710 -11.50 7.97 -5.50
CA GLU A 710 -12.64 8.63 -6.17
C GLU A 710 -13.15 7.79 -7.34
N LYS A 711 -12.29 7.37 -8.26
CA LYS A 711 -12.70 6.44 -9.34
C LYS A 711 -13.15 5.09 -8.74
N GLY A 712 -12.46 4.57 -7.72
CA GLY A 712 -12.86 3.36 -7.00
C GLY A 712 -14.27 3.43 -6.39
N ALA A 713 -14.61 4.54 -5.73
CA ALA A 713 -15.96 4.79 -5.24
C ALA A 713 -16.98 5.00 -6.38
N TYR A 714 -16.56 5.65 -7.47
CA TYR A 714 -17.41 5.85 -8.64
C TYR A 714 -17.79 4.55 -9.33
N VAL A 715 -16.92 3.53 -9.32
CA VAL A 715 -17.24 2.18 -9.80
C VAL A 715 -18.44 1.61 -9.05
N LEU A 716 -18.48 1.75 -7.73
CA LEU A 716 -19.65 1.35 -6.93
C LEU A 716 -20.87 2.22 -7.22
N HIS A 717 -20.70 3.52 -7.44
CA HIS A 717 -21.80 4.41 -7.84
C HIS A 717 -22.44 4.00 -9.17
N MET A 718 -21.63 3.62 -10.16
CA MET A 718 -22.12 3.11 -11.44
C MET A 718 -22.88 1.78 -11.25
N LEU A 719 -22.33 0.84 -10.49
CA LEU A 719 -22.99 -0.42 -10.18
C LEU A 719 -24.33 -0.21 -9.45
N ARG A 720 -24.35 0.66 -8.43
CA ARG A 720 -25.57 1.04 -7.71
C ARG A 720 -26.59 1.63 -8.67
N SER A 721 -26.19 2.58 -9.50
CA SER A 721 -27.10 3.25 -10.44
C SER A 721 -27.75 2.29 -11.45
N MET A 722 -27.04 1.21 -11.85
CA MET A 722 -27.60 0.15 -12.70
C MET A 722 -28.51 -0.83 -11.93
N LEU A 723 -28.37 -0.93 -10.61
CA LEU A 723 -29.16 -1.81 -9.75
C LEU A 723 -30.39 -1.13 -9.13
N LEU A 724 -30.45 0.21 -9.14
CA LEU A 724 -31.60 0.97 -8.67
C LEU A 724 -32.88 0.56 -9.41
N ASP A 725 -33.95 0.40 -8.66
CA ASP A 725 -35.27 0.22 -9.24
C ASP A 725 -35.67 1.50 -10.01
N PRO A 726 -35.96 1.43 -11.32
CA PRO A 726 -36.17 2.61 -12.15
C PRO A 726 -37.45 3.39 -11.82
N ASP A 727 -38.44 2.74 -11.19
CA ASP A 727 -39.73 3.32 -10.86
C ASP A 727 -39.73 3.94 -9.46
N THR A 728 -39.08 3.27 -8.50
CA THR A 728 -39.12 3.63 -7.07
C THR A 728 -37.81 4.26 -6.58
N GLY A 729 -36.70 4.06 -7.29
CA GLY A 729 -35.37 4.41 -6.82
C GLY A 729 -34.89 3.55 -5.65
N ASP A 730 -35.52 2.40 -5.40
CA ASP A 730 -35.14 1.49 -4.33
C ASP A 730 -33.76 0.86 -4.59
N ASP A 731 -33.02 0.70 -3.50
CA ASP A 731 -31.61 0.33 -3.48
C ASP A 731 -31.37 -1.09 -2.91
N GLN A 732 -32.43 -1.89 -2.73
CA GLN A 732 -32.31 -3.20 -2.08
C GLN A 732 -31.36 -4.15 -2.80
N ARG A 733 -31.29 -4.10 -4.14
CA ARG A 733 -30.42 -5.01 -4.91
C ARG A 733 -28.94 -4.74 -4.66
N PHE A 734 -28.54 -3.46 -4.66
CA PHE A 734 -27.17 -3.07 -4.35
C PHE A 734 -26.85 -3.36 -2.87
N LYS A 735 -27.75 -3.00 -1.94
CA LYS A 735 -27.61 -3.32 -0.51
C LYS A 735 -27.42 -4.83 -0.28
N ALA A 736 -28.22 -5.68 -0.93
CA ALA A 736 -28.11 -7.13 -0.82
C ALA A 736 -26.79 -7.68 -1.39
N MET A 737 -26.33 -7.15 -2.52
CA MET A 737 -25.05 -7.52 -3.13
C MET A 737 -23.88 -7.21 -2.19
N MET A 738 -23.80 -5.97 -1.68
CA MET A 738 -22.74 -5.55 -0.77
C MET A 738 -22.77 -6.35 0.53
N ARG A 739 -23.96 -6.64 1.06
CA ARG A 739 -24.14 -7.38 2.31
C ARG A 739 -23.66 -8.82 2.17
N ARG A 740 -24.04 -9.46 1.06
CA ARG A 740 -23.58 -10.82 0.72
C ARG A 740 -22.06 -10.84 0.61
N TYR A 741 -21.49 -9.94 -0.19
CA TYR A 741 -20.04 -9.89 -0.40
C TYR A 741 -19.27 -9.72 0.90
N ALA A 742 -19.65 -8.74 1.72
CA ALA A 742 -19.00 -8.48 3.00
C ALA A 742 -19.12 -9.68 3.95
N THR A 743 -20.32 -10.24 4.11
CA THR A 743 -20.57 -11.36 5.04
C THR A 743 -19.78 -12.62 4.65
N GLU A 744 -19.59 -12.86 3.34
CA GLU A 744 -18.81 -14.01 2.85
C GLU A 744 -17.29 -13.84 3.04
N HIS A 745 -16.80 -12.59 3.14
CA HIS A 745 -15.36 -12.29 3.14
C HIS A 745 -14.81 -11.78 4.49
N VAL A 746 -15.65 -11.43 5.48
CA VAL A 746 -15.16 -11.08 6.83
C VAL A 746 -14.32 -12.23 7.39
N GLY A 747 -13.12 -11.91 7.87
CA GLY A 747 -12.12 -12.88 8.31
C GLY A 747 -11.31 -13.54 7.19
N ASN A 748 -11.55 -13.19 5.93
CA ASN A 748 -10.87 -13.72 4.74
C ASN A 748 -10.27 -12.59 3.88
N VAL A 749 -9.75 -12.94 2.70
CA VAL A 749 -9.19 -12.01 1.70
C VAL A 749 -10.17 -11.77 0.55
N MET A 750 -10.24 -10.54 0.06
CA MET A 750 -10.96 -10.13 -1.14
C MET A 750 -10.01 -9.92 -2.32
N SER A 751 -10.55 -10.08 -3.53
CA SER A 751 -9.88 -9.72 -4.77
C SER A 751 -10.86 -9.03 -5.73
N THR A 752 -10.31 -8.32 -6.72
CA THR A 752 -11.09 -7.72 -7.81
C THR A 752 -11.91 -8.79 -8.55
N ARG A 753 -11.34 -10.00 -8.73
CA ARG A 753 -12.01 -11.13 -9.39
C ARG A 753 -13.15 -11.72 -8.56
N SER A 754 -12.98 -11.85 -7.24
CA SER A 754 -14.07 -12.34 -6.37
C SER A 754 -15.24 -11.36 -6.35
N PHE A 755 -14.96 -10.05 -6.37
CA PHE A 755 -16.00 -9.05 -6.48
C PHE A 755 -16.70 -9.05 -7.85
N GLU A 756 -15.94 -9.16 -8.94
CA GLU A 756 -16.49 -9.33 -10.30
C GLU A 756 -17.42 -10.54 -10.38
N ALA A 757 -17.07 -11.66 -9.76
CA ALA A 757 -17.93 -12.85 -9.70
C ALA A 757 -19.25 -12.55 -8.96
N THR A 758 -19.19 -11.91 -7.79
CA THR A 758 -20.40 -11.52 -7.05
C THR A 758 -21.27 -10.52 -7.81
N VAL A 759 -20.67 -9.57 -8.52
CA VAL A 759 -21.38 -8.62 -9.39
C VAL A 759 -22.05 -9.37 -10.56
N THR A 760 -21.32 -10.24 -11.26
CA THR A 760 -21.85 -11.09 -12.33
C THR A 760 -23.07 -11.90 -11.89
N GLU A 761 -22.99 -12.55 -10.72
CA GLU A 761 -24.12 -13.29 -10.16
C GLU A 761 -25.32 -12.41 -9.82
N THR A 762 -25.08 -11.18 -9.35
CA THR A 762 -26.14 -10.23 -8.96
C THR A 762 -26.91 -9.68 -10.18
N PHE A 763 -26.20 -9.48 -11.29
CA PHE A 763 -26.79 -9.05 -12.55
C PHE A 763 -27.40 -10.22 -13.33
N GLY A 764 -26.90 -11.45 -13.13
CA GLY A 764 -27.38 -12.63 -13.84
C GLY A 764 -26.84 -12.76 -15.26
N GLU A 765 -25.85 -11.96 -15.62
CA GLU A 765 -25.18 -11.93 -16.93
C GLU A 765 -23.69 -11.60 -16.75
N PRO A 766 -22.83 -11.95 -17.73
CA PRO A 766 -21.40 -11.61 -17.67
C PRO A 766 -21.16 -10.11 -17.53
N MET A 767 -20.39 -9.72 -16.52
CA MET A 767 -20.03 -8.33 -16.23
C MET A 767 -18.56 -8.01 -16.53
N ASP A 768 -17.87 -8.90 -17.26
CA ASP A 768 -16.47 -8.75 -17.67
C ASP A 768 -16.21 -7.43 -18.39
N TRP A 769 -17.09 -7.04 -19.32
CA TRP A 769 -17.03 -5.77 -20.03
C TRP A 769 -16.94 -4.55 -19.09
N PHE A 770 -17.64 -4.58 -17.96
CA PHE A 770 -17.68 -3.45 -17.03
C PHE A 770 -16.35 -3.32 -16.29
N PHE A 771 -15.80 -4.45 -15.83
CA PHE A 771 -14.49 -4.46 -15.17
C PHE A 771 -13.37 -4.15 -16.16
N ASP A 772 -13.44 -4.68 -17.37
CA ASP A 772 -12.50 -4.42 -18.46
C ASP A 772 -12.42 -2.93 -18.77
N GLN A 773 -13.57 -2.26 -18.92
CA GLN A 773 -13.63 -0.84 -19.22
C GLN A 773 -13.23 0.05 -18.03
N TRP A 774 -13.76 -0.23 -16.84
CA TRP A 774 -13.72 0.74 -15.73
C TRP A 774 -12.67 0.43 -14.65
N VAL A 775 -12.22 -0.82 -14.54
CA VAL A 775 -11.24 -1.25 -13.52
C VAL A 775 -9.88 -1.54 -14.14
N TYR A 776 -9.84 -2.32 -15.22
CA TYR A 776 -8.61 -2.63 -15.97
C TYR A 776 -8.29 -1.58 -17.04
N GLY A 777 -9.30 -0.86 -17.53
CA GLY A 777 -9.19 0.20 -18.53
C GLY A 777 -8.97 1.60 -17.96
N VAL A 778 -8.50 2.49 -18.83
CA VAL A 778 -8.20 3.91 -18.54
C VAL A 778 -9.13 4.88 -19.26
N GLU A 779 -9.96 4.39 -20.17
CA GLU A 779 -10.80 5.21 -21.02
C GLU A 779 -12.02 5.76 -20.28
N VAL A 780 -12.51 6.92 -20.72
CA VAL A 780 -13.73 7.53 -20.19
C VAL A 780 -14.52 8.16 -21.35
N PRO A 781 -15.80 7.81 -21.55
CA PRO A 781 -16.58 8.26 -22.69
C PRO A 781 -16.92 9.74 -22.61
N THR A 782 -16.99 10.36 -23.78
CA THR A 782 -17.66 11.64 -23.99
C THR A 782 -18.97 11.41 -24.74
N TYR A 783 -20.09 11.77 -24.10
CA TYR A 783 -21.42 11.68 -24.68
C TYR A 783 -21.91 13.03 -25.18
N ARG A 784 -22.54 13.03 -26.36
CA ARG A 784 -23.23 14.18 -26.96
C ARG A 784 -24.68 13.82 -27.25
N PRO A 785 -25.58 13.96 -26.27
CA PRO A 785 -26.99 13.70 -26.47
C PRO A 785 -27.65 14.83 -27.28
N ASN A 786 -28.44 14.47 -28.29
CA ASN A 786 -29.24 15.37 -29.09
C ASN A 786 -30.68 14.84 -29.13
N PHE A 787 -31.54 15.36 -28.26
CA PHE A 787 -32.92 14.91 -28.13
C PHE A 787 -33.93 15.99 -28.49
N GLU A 788 -35.00 15.58 -29.15
CA GLU A 788 -36.18 16.38 -29.44
C GLU A 788 -37.44 15.64 -28.97
N THR A 789 -38.50 16.39 -28.69
CA THR A 789 -39.81 15.78 -28.39
C THR A 789 -40.82 16.16 -29.46
N SER A 790 -41.52 15.17 -30.00
CA SER A 790 -42.61 15.35 -30.96
C SER A 790 -43.91 14.76 -30.42
N ALA A 791 -45.04 15.32 -30.87
CA ALA A 791 -46.35 14.73 -30.60
C ALA A 791 -46.62 13.60 -31.61
N VAL A 792 -47.19 12.49 -31.14
CA VAL A 792 -47.54 11.33 -31.97
C VAL A 792 -49.06 11.21 -32.04
N VAL A 793 -49.59 11.26 -33.26
CA VAL A 793 -51.04 11.14 -33.51
C VAL A 793 -51.45 9.67 -33.39
N ASP A 794 -52.60 9.41 -32.77
CA ASP A 794 -53.20 8.07 -32.63
C ASP A 794 -52.34 7.01 -31.91
N ALA A 795 -51.41 7.43 -31.05
CA ALA A 795 -50.59 6.53 -30.22
C ALA A 795 -51.06 6.49 -28.74
N PRO A 796 -50.89 5.35 -28.04
CA PRO A 796 -51.17 5.26 -26.60
C PRO A 796 -50.34 6.23 -25.75
N SER A 797 -49.11 6.54 -26.20
CA SER A 797 -48.24 7.57 -25.65
C SER A 797 -48.24 8.76 -26.62
N PRO A 798 -48.86 9.90 -26.26
CA PRO A 798 -49.08 11.02 -27.19
C PRO A 798 -47.82 11.82 -27.52
N PHE A 799 -46.68 11.51 -26.89
CA PHE A 799 -45.39 12.16 -27.13
C PHE A 799 -44.28 11.12 -27.32
N LEU A 800 -43.26 11.49 -28.08
CA LEU A 800 -42.06 10.69 -28.32
C LEU A 800 -40.82 11.57 -28.12
N LEU A 801 -40.01 11.23 -27.14
CA LEU A 801 -38.63 11.72 -27.05
C LEU A 801 -37.79 10.90 -28.03
N HIS A 802 -37.18 11.55 -29.01
CA HIS A 802 -36.38 10.90 -30.03
C HIS A 802 -35.11 11.68 -30.33
N GLY A 803 -34.10 11.02 -30.87
CA GLY A 803 -32.85 11.66 -31.23
C GLY A 803 -31.67 10.69 -31.24
N THR A 804 -30.47 11.22 -31.11
CA THR A 804 -29.24 10.43 -31.09
C THR A 804 -28.34 10.78 -29.91
N VAL A 805 -27.52 9.82 -29.51
CA VAL A 805 -26.40 10.03 -28.58
C VAL A 805 -25.14 9.59 -29.27
N ARG A 806 -24.18 10.50 -29.45
CA ARG A 806 -22.84 10.17 -29.96
C ARG A 806 -21.88 9.88 -28.80
N GLN A 807 -21.13 8.80 -28.91
CA GLN A 807 -20.06 8.39 -28.00
C GLN A 807 -18.68 8.64 -28.64
N GLU A 808 -17.77 9.27 -27.90
CA GLU A 808 -16.41 9.62 -28.35
C GLU A 808 -15.38 9.27 -27.26
N ASN A 809 -14.09 9.18 -27.63
CA ASN A 809 -12.93 8.99 -26.74
C ASN A 809 -12.86 7.64 -26.00
N VAL A 810 -13.43 6.60 -26.59
CA VAL A 810 -13.38 5.21 -26.11
C VAL A 810 -13.22 4.27 -27.29
N SER A 811 -12.69 3.08 -27.04
CA SER A 811 -12.51 2.02 -28.03
C SER A 811 -13.84 1.47 -28.57
N ASP A 812 -13.79 0.83 -29.73
CA ASP A 812 -14.92 0.10 -30.29
C ASP A 812 -15.45 -0.95 -29.31
N GLY A 813 -16.78 -1.04 -29.17
CA GLY A 813 -17.44 -1.96 -28.25
C GLY A 813 -17.55 -1.47 -26.81
N PHE A 814 -17.02 -0.28 -26.48
CA PHE A 814 -17.27 0.36 -25.19
C PHE A 814 -18.77 0.59 -25.02
N ARG A 815 -19.32 0.07 -23.92
CA ARG A 815 -20.77 0.11 -23.66
C ARG A 815 -21.11 0.55 -22.24
N MET A 816 -22.26 1.21 -22.07
CA MET A 816 -22.82 1.54 -20.76
C MET A 816 -24.32 1.88 -20.88
N PRO A 817 -25.20 1.38 -20.00
CA PRO A 817 -26.55 1.92 -19.87
C PRO A 817 -26.50 3.27 -19.15
N VAL A 818 -27.05 4.30 -19.79
CA VAL A 818 -27.08 5.67 -19.25
C VAL A 818 -28.53 6.06 -18.94
N PRO A 819 -28.83 6.52 -17.70
CA PRO A 819 -30.19 6.91 -17.36
C PRO A 819 -30.56 8.26 -17.97
N VAL A 820 -31.71 8.30 -18.63
CA VAL A 820 -32.39 9.50 -19.11
C VAL A 820 -33.63 9.73 -18.25
N ARG A 821 -33.61 10.77 -17.42
CA ARG A 821 -34.75 11.14 -16.60
C ARG A 821 -35.61 12.19 -17.31
N VAL A 822 -36.90 11.92 -17.39
CA VAL A 822 -37.89 12.79 -18.02
C VAL A 822 -38.87 13.24 -16.95
N THR A 823 -39.00 14.54 -16.75
CA THR A 823 -39.90 15.16 -15.77
C THR A 823 -41.07 15.83 -16.48
N PHE A 824 -42.26 15.74 -15.90
CA PHE A 824 -43.51 16.30 -16.45
C PHE A 824 -44.01 17.49 -15.61
N ASP A 825 -45.06 18.14 -16.10
CA ASP A 825 -45.59 19.37 -15.49
C ASP A 825 -46.25 19.15 -14.11
N ASP A 826 -46.73 17.93 -13.84
CA ASP A 826 -47.27 17.53 -12.53
C ASP A 826 -46.17 17.19 -11.50
N GLY A 827 -44.89 17.30 -11.89
CA GLY A 827 -43.73 16.95 -11.07
C GLY A 827 -43.40 15.47 -11.06
N SER A 828 -44.20 14.60 -11.69
CA SER A 828 -43.84 13.20 -11.89
C SER A 828 -42.63 13.07 -12.82
N ALA A 829 -41.87 12.00 -12.66
CA ALA A 829 -40.73 11.71 -13.53
C ALA A 829 -40.62 10.22 -13.81
N VAL A 830 -40.10 9.88 -14.98
CA VAL A 830 -39.74 8.53 -15.39
C VAL A 830 -38.27 8.47 -15.74
N THR A 831 -37.60 7.37 -15.42
CA THR A 831 -36.18 7.17 -15.76
C THR A 831 -36.07 5.99 -16.70
N HIS A 832 -35.43 6.20 -17.84
CA HIS A 832 -35.18 5.16 -18.84
C HIS A 832 -33.69 4.88 -18.95
N GLN A 833 -33.29 3.62 -18.87
CA GLN A 833 -31.92 3.21 -19.14
C GLN A 833 -31.73 3.07 -20.66
N VAL A 834 -30.82 3.87 -21.22
CA VAL A 834 -30.49 3.84 -22.65
C VAL A 834 -29.11 3.22 -22.80
N TRP A 835 -29.02 2.07 -23.48
CA TRP A 835 -27.73 1.46 -23.80
C TRP A 835 -27.00 2.29 -24.85
N ILE A 836 -25.82 2.78 -24.49
CA ILE A 836 -24.87 3.38 -25.42
C ILE A 836 -23.79 2.35 -25.68
N ASP A 837 -23.81 1.72 -26.85
CA ASP A 837 -22.94 0.57 -27.21
C ASP A 837 -22.34 0.69 -28.63
N ALA A 838 -22.49 1.87 -29.25
CA ALA A 838 -21.95 2.21 -30.57
C ALA A 838 -21.54 3.69 -30.60
N GLU A 839 -20.77 4.09 -31.62
CA GLU A 839 -20.36 5.48 -31.84
C GLU A 839 -21.57 6.43 -31.88
N GLU A 840 -22.69 6.00 -32.47
CA GLU A 840 -23.95 6.75 -32.47
C GLU A 840 -25.13 5.81 -32.22
N VAL A 841 -25.93 6.12 -31.19
CA VAL A 841 -27.13 5.36 -30.82
C VAL A 841 -28.38 6.20 -31.03
N THR A 842 -29.38 5.66 -31.73
CA THR A 842 -30.71 6.27 -31.86
C THR A 842 -31.55 5.93 -30.64
N VAL A 843 -32.20 6.94 -30.07
CA VAL A 843 -33.03 6.81 -28.86
C VAL A 843 -34.46 7.18 -29.22
N GLU A 844 -35.41 6.33 -28.80
CA GLU A 844 -36.85 6.57 -28.94
C GLU A 844 -37.57 6.14 -27.66
N ILE A 845 -38.17 7.09 -26.95
CA ILE A 845 -38.81 6.87 -25.66
C ILE A 845 -40.25 7.39 -25.72
N PRO A 846 -41.26 6.51 -25.69
CA PRO A 846 -42.66 6.94 -25.69
C PRO A 846 -43.03 7.55 -24.34
N LEU A 847 -43.63 8.75 -24.36
CA LEU A 847 -43.94 9.54 -23.17
C LEU A 847 -45.46 9.72 -22.99
N PRO A 848 -45.98 9.63 -21.75
CA PRO A 848 -47.41 9.78 -21.47
C PRO A 848 -47.90 11.23 -21.58
N ALA A 849 -47.00 12.20 -21.46
CA ALA A 849 -47.27 13.63 -21.51
C ALA A 849 -46.07 14.39 -22.09
N GLN A 850 -46.25 15.68 -22.36
CA GLN A 850 -45.16 16.54 -22.81
C GLN A 850 -44.16 16.75 -21.67
N PRO A 851 -42.85 16.52 -21.90
CA PRO A 851 -41.83 16.70 -20.87
C PRO A 851 -41.55 18.18 -20.62
N THR A 852 -41.29 18.53 -19.36
CA THR A 852 -40.81 19.85 -18.93
C THR A 852 -39.28 19.88 -18.77
N ARG A 853 -38.66 18.73 -18.49
CA ARG A 853 -37.21 18.58 -18.37
C ARG A 853 -36.79 17.18 -18.83
N VAL A 854 -35.67 17.11 -19.55
CA VAL A 854 -34.99 15.86 -19.92
C VAL A 854 -33.55 15.95 -19.44
N GLU A 855 -33.11 14.97 -18.67
CA GLU A 855 -31.78 14.92 -18.06
C GLU A 855 -31.06 13.64 -18.50
N PHE A 856 -30.06 13.79 -19.36
CA PHE A 856 -29.17 12.70 -19.74
C PHE A 856 -28.11 12.48 -18.65
N ASN A 857 -27.79 11.21 -18.36
CA ASN A 857 -26.90 10.83 -17.26
C ASN A 857 -27.39 11.37 -15.91
N HIS A 858 -28.69 11.20 -15.64
CA HIS A 858 -29.31 11.67 -14.39
C HIS A 858 -28.62 11.08 -13.16
N GLY A 859 -28.48 11.90 -12.10
CA GLY A 859 -27.73 11.51 -10.89
C GLY A 859 -26.23 11.33 -11.12
N ARG A 860 -25.71 11.74 -12.29
CA ARG A 860 -24.32 11.50 -12.71
C ARG A 860 -23.99 10.01 -12.57
N ALA A 861 -24.93 9.16 -12.98
CA ALA A 861 -24.86 7.72 -12.81
C ALA A 861 -23.64 7.08 -13.48
N VAL A 862 -23.13 7.69 -14.56
CA VAL A 862 -21.98 7.23 -15.34
C VAL A 862 -20.85 8.24 -15.27
N LEU A 863 -19.62 7.75 -15.01
CA LEU A 863 -18.39 8.53 -15.11
C LEU A 863 -18.16 8.89 -16.58
N ALA A 864 -18.56 10.09 -16.98
CA ALA A 864 -18.47 10.52 -18.36
C ALA A 864 -18.38 12.05 -18.48
N LYS A 865 -17.88 12.51 -19.62
CA LYS A 865 -18.07 13.88 -20.10
C LYS A 865 -19.39 13.94 -20.84
N VAL A 866 -20.28 14.87 -20.50
CA VAL A 866 -21.53 15.12 -21.23
C VAL A 866 -21.46 16.53 -21.80
N ARG A 867 -21.63 16.67 -23.12
CA ARG A 867 -21.43 17.92 -23.85
C ARG A 867 -22.63 18.33 -24.68
#